data_AF-A0A9W8MG57-F1
#
_entry.id   AF-A0A9W8MG57-F1
#
_cell.length_a   1.000
_cell.length_b   1.000
_cell.length_c   1.000
_cell.angle_alpha   90.00
_cell.angle_beta   90.00
_cell.angle_gamma   90.00
#
_symmetry.space_group_name_H-M   'P 1'
#
loop_
_entity.id
_entity.type
_entity.pdbx_description
1 polymer ?
#
loop_
_entity_poly.entity_id
_entity_poly.type
_entity_poly.pdbx_seq_one_letter_code
_entity_poly.pdbx_strand_id
1 'polypeptide(L)'
;MRDFRVLNAPNATHVNVVNEAAMQQNTDNIERARLDALPRHPDMSGKRVEYLPNSRQPDVEELCGQESRSTHLVLCVHGPAGIGKSTLAGHLSDVFRAAGRLAASVFLGAFATDALGPETIVKMIAYEIGSIHARAIPKIIEAMDQCHGRSLENHLEKYILEPLRSLNHPQPLIIIIDAMDEWRDNATFMQAIALLNTESSVVKFILTDRLNPCASRMPGIDRVSIYTYSLGPISNEVIKSYFEKYMRTVLWVDGRKASPADVEKLTELSGGLPVWASTVIALLSHPFSESPPHEILAEIVASRRQVGGADGLGELYCNALKRLFPSSEAQTLFRRYIGAIIALQESLSLLDFSMLAGIPFHLIDRIQFSLSALQTRSPPPGSEKMVHPATTLFHLSFLEYVQATTTENCFAISTYDSHSTLGLTCLEQLSSLPAPSPHRKFPFRATQHYVVKYWPYHVSNGTPRSNDQWSQTNHCSTLRTVSTGTRQQWAILFWRSLMPEVDELRLEDFGEEDSMVLTLRKLVYWLGESGGDHWGFQMACLEVAVRIDDDDADAWSELGWCYKARGDAMGTLQMYEEAVVAFRRALQLRPDSHHDHAESLDNLATTLWLCYRQNGNHDCLKEAISCSHTALTLSPAPHPDRERYLNALANALSHFYTHNGDPETLNEVISLYREALELCPPPHPDRPISLNNLGDALHDLYKCNGAIEGLNEAISLHCEALALRPAPHPHRSRSLSHLASTLGSLHEHNGDIDALNEAISLHHEALALCSAPHPDRSMCLNYLANALQSFHSHSGDIEALNEAVSLHCEALALCPAPHPERPMSLHNLAKALLSQFEWNGTLEVLNEAISLHRELLVLHPPGHRFRKYSVKSLVKPLEKRFEVTGDDRDRCEIEELKAESEALDAESESESGHIYAL
;
A
#
# COMPACT_ATOMS: atom_id res chain seq x y z
N MET A 1 -15.96 4.21 -76.71
CA MET A 1 -15.97 3.25 -77.84
C MET A 1 -14.56 2.70 -77.97
N ARG A 2 -14.39 1.39 -77.75
CA ARG A 2 -13.18 0.54 -77.93
C ARG A 2 -11.98 0.80 -77.01
N ASP A 3 -11.22 -0.15 -76.50
CA ASP A 3 -11.30 -1.62 -76.39
C ASP A 3 -10.22 -2.03 -75.37
N PHE A 4 -10.47 -3.09 -74.62
CA PHE A 4 -9.48 -3.79 -73.79
C PHE A 4 -8.31 -4.32 -74.64
N ARG A 5 -7.06 -4.22 -74.15
CA ARG A 5 -6.03 -5.25 -74.37
C ARG A 5 -5.00 -5.27 -73.24
N VAL A 6 -4.97 -6.43 -72.59
CA VAL A 6 -4.01 -6.91 -71.59
C VAL A 6 -2.62 -7.09 -72.23
N LEU A 7 -1.58 -6.58 -71.58
CA LEU A 7 -0.21 -7.07 -71.73
C LEU A 7 0.39 -7.24 -70.33
N ASN A 8 0.53 -8.50 -69.92
CA ASN A 8 1.20 -8.94 -68.70
C ASN A 8 2.70 -8.58 -68.76
N ALA A 9 3.23 -8.01 -67.67
CA ALA A 9 4.65 -7.98 -67.35
C ALA A 9 4.83 -8.35 -65.86
N PRO A 10 5.75 -9.26 -65.50
CA PRO A 10 5.95 -9.73 -64.13
C PRO A 10 6.94 -8.81 -63.40
N ASN A 11 6.49 -8.07 -62.39
CA ASN A 11 7.36 -7.47 -61.34
C ASN A 11 6.55 -6.94 -60.14
N ALA A 12 5.42 -7.56 -59.81
CA ALA A 12 4.55 -7.13 -58.70
C ALA A 12 4.98 -7.68 -57.33
N THR A 13 5.94 -8.62 -57.26
CA THR A 13 6.34 -9.26 -56.00
C THR A 13 7.50 -8.57 -55.29
N HIS A 14 8.33 -7.77 -55.98
CA HIS A 14 9.45 -7.06 -55.32
C HIS A 14 9.11 -5.64 -54.85
N VAL A 15 8.10 -4.97 -55.44
CA VAL A 15 7.70 -3.61 -55.03
C VAL A 15 6.74 -3.64 -53.83
N ASN A 16 5.86 -4.65 -53.73
CA ASN A 16 4.97 -4.81 -52.58
C ASN A 16 5.72 -5.20 -51.31
N VAL A 17 6.75 -6.05 -51.39
CA VAL A 17 7.54 -6.46 -50.20
C VAL A 17 8.37 -5.30 -49.63
N VAL A 18 8.87 -4.39 -50.49
CA VAL A 18 9.64 -3.21 -50.04
C VAL A 18 8.71 -2.15 -49.44
N ASN A 19 7.50 -1.97 -49.99
CA ASN A 19 6.50 -1.06 -49.41
C ASN A 19 5.88 -1.61 -48.12
N GLU A 20 5.63 -2.93 -48.02
CA GLU A 20 5.20 -3.57 -46.78
C GLU A 20 6.27 -3.48 -45.70
N ALA A 21 7.55 -3.75 -46.02
CA ALA A 21 8.64 -3.62 -45.06
C ALA A 21 8.83 -2.17 -44.59
N ALA A 22 8.70 -1.18 -45.48
CA ALA A 22 8.78 0.24 -45.12
C ALA A 22 7.56 0.72 -44.30
N MET A 23 6.36 0.23 -44.60
CA MET A 23 5.16 0.50 -43.79
C MET A 23 5.26 -0.17 -42.41
N GLN A 24 5.71 -1.43 -42.35
CA GLN A 24 5.94 -2.16 -41.10
C GLN A 24 6.97 -1.43 -40.23
N GLN A 25 8.08 -0.99 -40.81
CA GLN A 25 9.12 -0.25 -40.10
C GLN A 25 8.62 1.12 -39.60
N ASN A 26 7.70 1.76 -40.32
CA ASN A 26 7.09 3.02 -39.88
C ASN A 26 6.09 2.79 -38.74
N THR A 27 5.30 1.72 -38.81
CA THR A 27 4.41 1.28 -37.72
C THR A 27 5.21 0.92 -36.47
N ASP A 28 6.27 0.11 -36.60
CA ASP A 28 7.15 -0.27 -35.49
C ASP A 28 7.79 0.97 -34.82
N ASN A 29 8.15 1.99 -35.61
CA ASN A 29 8.69 3.26 -35.08
C ASN A 29 7.63 4.08 -34.32
N ILE A 30 6.39 4.13 -34.80
CA ILE A 30 5.28 4.82 -34.13
C ILE A 30 4.92 4.10 -32.84
N GLU A 31 4.82 2.77 -32.88
CA GLU A 31 4.54 1.94 -31.71
C GLU A 31 5.63 2.09 -30.65
N ARG A 32 6.90 2.11 -31.07
CA ARG A 32 8.01 2.35 -30.14
C ARG A 32 8.01 3.75 -29.56
N ALA A 33 7.62 4.76 -30.33
CA ALA A 33 7.45 6.12 -29.82
C ALA A 33 6.29 6.24 -28.80
N ARG A 34 5.22 5.44 -28.95
CA ARG A 34 4.13 5.35 -27.95
C ARG A 34 4.60 4.63 -26.69
N LEU A 35 5.33 3.52 -26.81
CA LEU A 35 5.93 2.84 -25.66
C LEU A 35 6.82 3.80 -24.87
N ASP A 36 7.61 4.61 -25.59
CA ASP A 36 8.50 5.63 -25.04
C ASP A 36 7.79 6.72 -24.22
N ALA A 37 6.46 6.84 -24.31
CA ALA A 37 5.65 7.75 -23.49
C ALA A 37 5.32 7.19 -22.10
N LEU A 38 5.46 5.87 -21.89
CA LEU A 38 5.26 5.26 -20.57
C LEU A 38 6.36 5.71 -19.58
N PRO A 39 6.06 5.71 -18.27
CA PRO A 39 7.04 5.95 -17.22
C PRO A 39 8.22 4.97 -17.36
N ARG A 40 9.44 5.49 -17.29
CA ARG A 40 10.66 4.70 -17.45
C ARG A 40 11.38 4.55 -16.14
N HIS A 41 11.98 3.38 -15.98
CA HIS A 41 12.92 3.14 -14.91
C HIS A 41 14.23 3.90 -15.20
N PRO A 42 14.83 4.62 -14.22
CA PRO A 42 16.14 5.24 -14.40
C PRO A 42 17.21 4.17 -14.72
N ASP A 43 18.09 4.43 -15.69
CA ASP A 43 19.19 3.49 -15.97
C ASP A 43 20.19 3.48 -14.80
N MET A 44 20.07 2.47 -13.94
CA MET A 44 20.93 2.26 -12.78
C MET A 44 22.01 1.20 -13.04
N SER A 45 22.33 0.90 -14.31
CA SER A 45 23.36 -0.08 -14.72
C SER A 45 24.80 0.33 -14.37
N GLY A 46 25.00 1.48 -13.72
CA GLY A 46 26.29 1.94 -13.22
C GLY A 46 27.01 0.88 -12.36
N LYS A 47 28.35 0.86 -12.43
CA LYS A 47 29.18 -0.07 -11.65
C LYS A 47 28.86 0.06 -10.15
N ARG A 48 28.30 -1.00 -9.56
CA ARG A 48 28.16 -1.14 -8.11
C ARG A 48 29.53 -1.50 -7.53
N VAL A 49 30.19 -0.53 -6.91
CA VAL A 49 31.57 -0.65 -6.34
C VAL A 49 31.62 -1.73 -5.24
N GLU A 50 30.48 -2.06 -4.66
CA GLU A 50 30.32 -2.96 -3.51
C GLU A 50 30.53 -4.44 -3.84
N TYR A 51 30.77 -4.79 -5.10
CA TYR A 51 30.62 -6.17 -5.55
C TYR A 51 31.89 -6.84 -6.07
N LEU A 52 32.01 -8.11 -5.70
CA LEU A 52 32.91 -9.10 -6.28
C LEU A 52 32.05 -10.08 -7.08
N PRO A 53 32.34 -10.35 -8.37
CA PRO A 53 31.64 -11.39 -9.12
C PRO A 53 31.52 -12.68 -8.31
N ASN A 54 30.31 -13.22 -8.26
CA ASN A 54 29.94 -14.45 -7.55
C ASN A 54 30.02 -14.36 -6.00
N SER A 55 30.09 -13.17 -5.40
CA SER A 55 30.14 -13.01 -3.92
C SER A 55 28.90 -13.53 -3.19
N ARG A 56 27.80 -13.70 -3.93
CA ARG A 56 26.49 -14.21 -3.48
C ARG A 56 26.09 -15.47 -4.26
N GLN A 57 27.04 -16.15 -4.89
CA GLN A 57 26.77 -17.32 -5.75
C GLN A 57 25.95 -18.41 -5.05
N PRO A 58 26.21 -18.77 -3.77
CA PRO A 58 25.40 -19.77 -3.09
C PRO A 58 23.92 -19.33 -2.96
N ASP A 59 23.68 -18.05 -2.67
CA ASP A 59 22.33 -17.49 -2.57
C ASP A 59 21.65 -17.46 -3.95
N VAL A 60 22.38 -17.11 -5.02
CA VAL A 60 21.85 -17.11 -6.40
C VAL A 60 21.46 -18.53 -6.83
N GLU A 61 22.31 -19.52 -6.57
CA GLU A 61 22.06 -20.92 -6.93
C GLU A 61 20.86 -21.49 -6.18
N GLU A 62 20.76 -21.20 -4.88
CA GLU A 62 19.61 -21.61 -4.06
C GLU A 62 18.33 -20.96 -4.58
N LEU A 63 18.32 -19.65 -4.83
CA LEU A 63 17.15 -18.94 -5.32
C LEU A 63 16.71 -19.38 -6.72
N CYS A 64 17.64 -19.63 -7.65
CA CYS A 64 17.30 -20.18 -8.96
C CYS A 64 16.76 -21.61 -8.85
N GLY A 65 17.32 -22.41 -7.93
CA GLY A 65 16.85 -23.76 -7.63
C GLY A 65 15.44 -23.76 -7.03
N GLN A 66 15.17 -22.86 -6.09
CA GLN A 66 13.84 -22.68 -5.49
C GLN A 66 12.84 -22.16 -6.51
N GLU A 67 13.19 -21.15 -7.32
CA GLU A 67 12.32 -20.65 -8.40
C GLU A 67 11.89 -21.79 -9.33
N SER A 68 12.83 -22.67 -9.72
CA SER A 68 12.55 -23.79 -10.61
C SER A 68 11.68 -24.90 -9.99
N ARG A 69 11.79 -25.12 -8.68
CA ARG A 69 11.04 -26.16 -7.95
C ARG A 69 9.68 -25.68 -7.46
N SER A 70 9.55 -24.38 -7.28
CA SER A 70 8.42 -23.79 -6.58
C SER A 70 7.27 -23.43 -7.51
N THR A 71 6.05 -23.66 -7.04
CA THR A 71 4.81 -23.17 -7.65
C THR A 71 4.42 -21.78 -7.15
N HIS A 72 5.17 -21.21 -6.19
CA HIS A 72 4.88 -19.88 -5.66
C HIS A 72 5.03 -18.81 -6.75
N LEU A 73 4.10 -17.86 -6.75
CA LEU A 73 4.11 -16.70 -7.64
C LEU A 73 5.26 -15.76 -7.29
N VAL A 74 5.48 -15.56 -5.99
CA VAL A 74 6.41 -14.56 -5.45
C VAL A 74 7.51 -15.25 -4.66
N LEU A 75 8.75 -14.86 -4.92
CA LEU A 75 9.89 -15.15 -4.07
C LEU A 75 10.35 -13.85 -3.44
N CYS A 76 10.25 -13.71 -2.12
CA CYS A 76 10.67 -12.52 -1.41
C CYS A 76 11.98 -12.77 -0.64
N VAL A 77 13.00 -11.99 -0.98
CA VAL A 77 14.28 -11.95 -0.28
C VAL A 77 14.25 -10.84 0.77
N HIS A 78 14.31 -11.19 2.05
CA HIS A 78 14.28 -10.22 3.13
C HIS A 78 15.60 -10.16 3.93
N GLY A 79 15.90 -9.01 4.53
CA GLY A 79 17.09 -8.85 5.38
C GLY A 79 17.40 -7.38 5.69
N PRO A 80 18.29 -7.09 6.67
CA PRO A 80 18.55 -5.72 7.10
C PRO A 80 19.11 -4.83 5.97
N ALA A 81 19.02 -3.51 6.16
CA ALA A 81 19.61 -2.56 5.23
C ALA A 81 21.12 -2.80 5.10
N GLY A 82 21.65 -2.72 3.87
CA GLY A 82 23.08 -2.86 3.63
C GLY A 82 23.60 -4.30 3.48
N ILE A 83 22.75 -5.31 3.67
CA ILE A 83 23.14 -6.72 3.56
C ILE A 83 23.39 -7.18 2.11
N GLY A 84 23.04 -6.36 1.11
CA GLY A 84 23.30 -6.63 -0.31
C GLY A 84 22.13 -7.24 -1.08
N LYS A 85 20.88 -7.05 -0.62
CA LYS A 85 19.65 -7.50 -1.33
C LYS A 85 19.59 -6.97 -2.75
N SER A 86 19.81 -5.68 -2.93
CA SER A 86 19.77 -5.06 -4.24
C SER A 86 20.81 -5.63 -5.19
N THR A 87 21.99 -5.92 -4.66
CA THR A 87 23.10 -6.54 -5.39
C THR A 87 22.75 -7.97 -5.81
N LEU A 88 22.06 -8.74 -4.96
CA LEU A 88 21.51 -10.04 -5.33
C LEU A 88 20.46 -9.92 -6.44
N ALA A 89 19.52 -8.98 -6.34
CA ALA A 89 18.52 -8.72 -7.37
C ALA A 89 19.15 -8.39 -8.74
N GLY A 90 20.26 -7.63 -8.74
CA GLY A 90 21.06 -7.34 -9.93
C GLY A 90 21.62 -8.60 -10.60
N HIS A 91 22.24 -9.52 -9.86
CA HIS A 91 22.74 -10.76 -10.46
C HIS A 91 21.64 -11.68 -10.95
N LEU A 92 20.53 -11.76 -10.21
CA LEU A 92 19.37 -12.52 -10.67
C LEU A 92 18.85 -11.94 -11.99
N SER A 93 18.81 -10.61 -12.14
CA SER A 93 18.46 -9.96 -13.41
C SER A 93 19.38 -10.40 -14.54
N ASP A 94 20.70 -10.38 -14.34
CA ASP A 94 21.67 -10.81 -15.35
C ASP A 94 21.54 -12.30 -15.70
N VAL A 95 21.37 -13.16 -14.69
CA VAL A 95 21.18 -14.61 -14.86
C VAL A 95 19.91 -14.91 -15.67
N PHE A 96 18.78 -14.32 -15.29
CA PHE A 96 17.52 -14.54 -16.00
C PHE A 96 17.51 -13.88 -17.39
N ARG A 97 18.20 -12.74 -17.56
CA ARG A 97 18.38 -12.11 -18.88
C ARG A 97 19.20 -13.00 -19.80
N ALA A 98 20.31 -13.55 -19.32
CA ALA A 98 21.14 -14.50 -20.08
C ALA A 98 20.39 -15.79 -20.44
N ALA A 99 19.47 -16.22 -19.57
CA ALA A 99 18.57 -17.34 -19.82
C ALA A 99 17.37 -17.00 -20.74
N GLY A 100 17.21 -15.74 -21.15
CA GLY A 100 16.05 -15.28 -21.93
C GLY A 100 14.71 -15.28 -21.17
N ARG A 101 14.76 -15.40 -19.83
CA ARG A 101 13.59 -15.52 -18.95
C ARG A 101 13.22 -14.22 -18.22
N LEU A 102 14.02 -13.16 -18.31
CA LEU A 102 13.70 -11.88 -17.67
C LEU A 102 12.57 -11.16 -18.45
N ALA A 103 11.49 -10.80 -17.75
CA ALA A 103 10.43 -9.92 -18.27
C ALA A 103 10.71 -8.46 -17.97
N ALA A 104 11.05 -8.13 -16.72
CA ALA A 104 11.32 -6.76 -16.28
C ALA A 104 12.19 -6.75 -15.01
N SER A 105 12.89 -5.64 -14.77
CA SER A 105 13.59 -5.38 -13.51
C SER A 105 13.39 -3.93 -13.10
N VAL A 106 12.80 -3.70 -11.93
CA VAL A 106 12.42 -2.38 -11.41
C VAL A 106 13.03 -2.18 -10.01
N PHE A 107 13.60 -1.01 -9.76
CA PHE A 107 14.22 -0.63 -8.50
C PHE A 107 13.44 0.53 -7.86
N LEU A 108 12.65 0.24 -6.82
CA LEU A 108 11.74 1.22 -6.23
C LEU A 108 12.46 2.27 -5.37
N GLY A 109 13.61 1.94 -4.80
CA GLY A 109 14.41 2.86 -3.99
C GLY A 109 15.07 4.00 -4.77
N ALA A 110 14.85 4.14 -6.08
CA ALA A 110 15.36 5.28 -6.88
C ALA A 110 14.31 6.38 -7.13
N PHE A 111 13.06 6.15 -6.75
CA PHE A 111 11.96 7.10 -6.95
C PHE A 111 11.72 7.92 -5.69
N ALA A 112 11.12 9.09 -5.86
CA ALA A 112 10.48 9.78 -4.74
C ALA A 112 9.18 9.04 -4.41
N THR A 113 9.16 8.40 -3.26
CA THR A 113 8.23 7.31 -2.89
C THR A 113 6.79 7.75 -2.65
N ASP A 114 6.53 9.06 -2.69
CA ASP A 114 5.27 9.67 -2.28
C ASP A 114 4.42 10.22 -3.44
N ALA A 115 4.97 10.23 -4.67
CA ALA A 115 4.31 10.83 -5.84
C ALA A 115 3.85 9.81 -6.90
N LEU A 116 4.24 8.54 -6.76
CA LEU A 116 3.92 7.46 -7.70
C LEU A 116 3.23 6.32 -6.94
N GLY A 117 1.99 6.02 -7.29
CA GLY A 117 1.30 4.83 -6.82
C GLY A 117 1.39 3.66 -7.81
N PRO A 118 0.61 2.60 -7.56
CA PRO A 118 0.87 1.27 -8.09
C PRO A 118 0.61 1.14 -9.59
N GLU A 119 -0.33 1.88 -10.16
CA GLU A 119 -0.61 1.89 -11.60
C GLU A 119 0.59 2.41 -12.40
N THR A 120 1.30 3.39 -11.85
CA THR A 120 2.52 3.93 -12.48
C THR A 120 3.64 2.90 -12.49
N ILE A 121 3.80 2.14 -11.40
CA ILE A 121 4.78 1.03 -11.34
C ILE A 121 4.43 -0.06 -12.35
N VAL A 122 3.15 -0.42 -12.50
CA VAL A 122 2.69 -1.39 -13.50
C VAL A 122 3.02 -0.93 -14.93
N LYS A 123 2.74 0.35 -15.25
CA LYS A 123 3.08 0.94 -16.56
C LYS A 123 4.59 0.94 -16.83
N MET A 124 5.41 1.14 -15.80
CA MET A 124 6.86 1.07 -15.90
C MET A 124 7.36 -0.37 -16.12
N ILE A 125 6.76 -1.36 -15.45
CA ILE A 125 7.03 -2.78 -15.74
C ILE A 125 6.69 -3.10 -17.21
N ALA A 126 5.57 -2.58 -17.73
CA ALA A 126 5.19 -2.77 -19.13
C ALA A 126 6.20 -2.15 -20.10
N TYR A 127 6.72 -0.96 -19.80
CA TYR A 127 7.81 -0.36 -20.58
C TYR A 127 9.05 -1.26 -20.63
N GLU A 128 9.46 -1.84 -19.49
CA GLU A 128 10.58 -2.79 -19.42
C GLU A 128 10.31 -4.07 -20.23
N ILE A 129 9.08 -4.61 -20.13
CA ILE A 129 8.65 -5.78 -20.92
C ILE A 129 8.77 -5.46 -22.42
N GLY A 130 8.24 -4.33 -22.89
CA GLY A 130 8.33 -3.93 -24.29
C GLY A 130 9.76 -3.66 -24.77
N SER A 131 10.62 -3.17 -23.87
CA SER A 131 12.04 -2.90 -24.14
C SER A 131 12.85 -4.19 -24.32
N ILE A 132 12.60 -5.20 -23.47
CA ILE A 132 13.27 -6.52 -23.54
C ILE A 132 12.63 -7.39 -24.63
N HIS A 133 11.31 -7.37 -24.74
CA HIS A 133 10.50 -8.21 -25.64
C HIS A 133 9.67 -7.36 -26.59
N ALA A 134 10.28 -6.90 -27.70
CA ALA A 134 9.60 -6.03 -28.68
C ALA A 134 8.27 -6.60 -29.23
N ARG A 135 8.09 -7.93 -29.23
CA ARG A 135 6.84 -8.59 -29.66
C ARG A 135 5.64 -8.31 -28.74
N ALA A 136 5.88 -7.84 -27.51
CA ALA A 136 4.84 -7.49 -26.54
C ALA A 136 4.28 -6.06 -26.77
N ILE A 137 4.99 -5.21 -27.52
CA ILE A 137 4.65 -3.78 -27.71
C ILE A 137 3.22 -3.57 -28.22
N PRO A 138 2.70 -4.31 -29.23
CA PRO A 138 1.33 -4.09 -29.70
C PRO A 138 0.28 -4.29 -28.60
N LYS A 139 0.47 -5.26 -27.71
CA LYS A 139 -0.44 -5.53 -26.58
C LYS A 139 -0.33 -4.47 -25.48
N ILE A 140 0.87 -3.94 -25.25
CA ILE A 140 1.08 -2.82 -24.32
C ILE A 140 0.37 -1.56 -24.84
N ILE A 141 0.43 -1.30 -26.14
CA ILE A 141 -0.27 -0.16 -26.75
C ILE A 141 -1.79 -0.34 -26.69
N GLU A 142 -2.29 -1.56 -26.92
CA GLU A 142 -3.71 -1.87 -26.72
C GLU A 142 -4.15 -1.57 -25.27
N ALA A 143 -3.31 -1.90 -24.27
CA ALA A 143 -3.55 -1.56 -22.88
C ALA A 143 -3.59 -0.04 -22.63
N MET A 144 -2.70 0.73 -23.30
CA MET A 144 -2.71 2.19 -23.24
C MET A 144 -4.05 2.77 -23.71
N ASP A 145 -4.62 2.23 -24.78
CA ASP A 145 -5.89 2.70 -25.34
C ASP A 145 -7.12 2.26 -24.52
N GLN A 146 -7.00 1.21 -23.68
CA GLN A 146 -8.14 0.60 -22.99
C GLN A 146 -8.24 0.91 -21.48
N CYS A 147 -7.15 1.31 -20.83
CA CYS A 147 -7.06 1.32 -19.36
C CYS A 147 -7.24 2.69 -18.66
N HIS A 148 -7.83 3.69 -19.31
CA HIS A 148 -8.10 4.98 -18.65
C HIS A 148 -9.08 4.83 -17.47
N GLY A 149 -8.67 5.22 -16.26
CA GLY A 149 -9.52 5.22 -15.06
C GLY A 149 -9.99 3.85 -14.55
N ARG A 150 -9.32 2.76 -14.96
CA ARG A 150 -9.67 1.41 -14.52
C ARG A 150 -8.89 0.99 -13.28
N SER A 151 -9.44 0.02 -12.56
CA SER A 151 -8.84 -0.52 -11.33
C SER A 151 -7.42 -1.08 -11.56
N LEU A 152 -6.62 -1.18 -10.49
CA LEU A 152 -5.24 -1.69 -10.53
C LEU A 152 -5.16 -3.12 -11.08
N GLU A 153 -6.19 -3.93 -10.85
CA GLU A 153 -6.29 -5.30 -11.36
C GLU A 153 -6.37 -5.33 -12.89
N ASN A 154 -7.16 -4.42 -13.48
CA ASN A 154 -7.21 -4.27 -14.92
C ASN A 154 -5.87 -3.80 -15.49
N HIS A 155 -5.16 -2.95 -14.74
CA HIS A 155 -3.80 -2.56 -15.13
C HIS A 155 -2.85 -3.76 -15.15
N LEU A 156 -2.84 -4.60 -14.11
CA LEU A 156 -2.01 -5.83 -14.10
C LEU A 156 -2.35 -6.79 -15.24
N GLU A 157 -3.64 -7.03 -15.48
CA GLU A 157 -4.09 -7.91 -16.57
C GLU A 157 -3.62 -7.38 -17.93
N LYS A 158 -3.87 -6.10 -18.21
CA LYS A 158 -3.67 -5.50 -19.54
C LYS A 158 -2.23 -5.11 -19.82
N TYR A 159 -1.51 -4.56 -18.85
CA TYR A 159 -0.14 -4.09 -19.05
C TYR A 159 0.94 -5.15 -18.78
N ILE A 160 0.61 -6.21 -18.03
CA ILE A 160 1.58 -7.27 -17.70
C ILE A 160 1.13 -8.61 -18.27
N LEU A 161 -0.01 -9.16 -17.85
CA LEU A 161 -0.38 -10.54 -18.23
C LEU A 161 -0.64 -10.72 -19.72
N GLU A 162 -1.50 -9.90 -20.34
CA GLU A 162 -1.81 -10.01 -21.77
C GLU A 162 -0.56 -9.88 -22.66
N PRO A 163 0.33 -8.90 -22.43
CA PRO A 163 1.63 -8.84 -23.10
C PRO A 163 2.47 -10.10 -22.91
N LEU A 164 2.61 -10.61 -21.68
CA LEU A 164 3.42 -11.81 -21.42
C LEU A 164 2.81 -13.08 -22.04
N ARG A 165 1.49 -13.26 -21.96
CA ARG A 165 0.77 -14.39 -22.62
C ARG A 165 0.97 -14.35 -24.13
N SER A 166 0.98 -13.16 -24.74
CA SER A 166 1.19 -13.01 -26.19
C SER A 166 2.56 -13.51 -26.66
N LEU A 167 3.56 -13.53 -25.78
CA LEU A 167 4.90 -14.02 -26.09
C LEU A 167 4.97 -15.56 -26.21
N ASN A 168 3.99 -16.28 -25.65
CA ASN A 168 3.91 -17.75 -25.62
C ASN A 168 5.23 -18.41 -25.16
N HIS A 169 5.83 -17.88 -24.08
CA HIS A 169 7.10 -18.36 -23.57
C HIS A 169 6.93 -19.74 -22.87
N PRO A 170 7.83 -20.72 -23.07
CA PRO A 170 7.66 -22.09 -22.55
C PRO A 170 7.85 -22.23 -21.03
N GLN A 171 8.38 -21.20 -20.38
CA GLN A 171 8.63 -21.11 -18.95
C GLN A 171 8.16 -19.76 -18.44
N PRO A 172 7.82 -19.62 -17.15
CA PRO A 172 7.40 -18.34 -16.61
C PRO A 172 8.52 -17.31 -16.75
N LEU A 173 8.14 -16.11 -17.19
CA LEU A 173 9.02 -14.95 -17.25
C LEU A 173 9.12 -14.30 -15.87
N ILE A 174 10.29 -13.79 -15.54
CA ILE A 174 10.61 -13.29 -14.20
C ILE A 174 10.57 -11.76 -14.18
N ILE A 175 9.81 -11.20 -13.26
CA ILE A 175 9.81 -9.78 -12.92
C ILE A 175 10.53 -9.59 -11.60
N ILE A 176 11.57 -8.77 -11.57
CA ILE A 176 12.34 -8.50 -10.34
C ILE A 176 12.02 -7.09 -9.85
N ILE A 177 11.58 -6.95 -8.60
CA ILE A 177 11.29 -5.66 -7.98
C ILE A 177 12.12 -5.53 -6.71
N ASP A 178 12.96 -4.52 -6.65
CA ASP A 178 13.92 -4.32 -5.57
C ASP A 178 13.51 -3.11 -4.70
N ALA A 179 13.72 -3.22 -3.40
CA ALA A 179 13.39 -2.24 -2.36
C ALA A 179 11.87 -1.98 -2.20
N MET A 180 11.07 -3.05 -2.09
CA MET A 180 9.62 -2.96 -1.85
C MET A 180 9.28 -2.24 -0.55
N ASP A 181 10.12 -2.36 0.48
CA ASP A 181 9.94 -1.70 1.77
C ASP A 181 10.07 -0.18 1.71
N GLU A 182 10.80 0.33 0.72
CA GLU A 182 11.03 1.76 0.56
C GLU A 182 9.84 2.46 -0.11
N TRP A 183 8.91 1.72 -0.71
CA TRP A 183 7.76 2.27 -1.41
C TRP A 183 6.47 2.20 -0.59
N ARG A 184 5.84 3.37 -0.41
CA ARG A 184 4.67 3.54 0.47
C ARG A 184 3.45 2.71 0.07
N ASP A 185 3.29 2.43 -1.21
CA ASP A 185 2.10 1.76 -1.77
C ASP A 185 2.33 0.25 -2.01
N ASN A 186 3.39 -0.30 -1.40
CA ASN A 186 3.74 -1.70 -1.50
C ASN A 186 2.59 -2.65 -1.11
N ALA A 187 1.77 -2.30 -0.11
CA ALA A 187 0.65 -3.12 0.36
C ALA A 187 -0.45 -3.24 -0.70
N THR A 188 -0.86 -2.12 -1.30
CA THR A 188 -1.87 -2.10 -2.37
C THR A 188 -1.40 -2.90 -3.58
N PHE A 189 -0.13 -2.77 -3.95
CA PHE A 189 0.45 -3.52 -5.06
C PHE A 189 0.56 -5.02 -4.78
N MET A 190 0.97 -5.41 -3.57
CA MET A 190 1.03 -6.82 -3.18
C MET A 190 -0.36 -7.47 -3.17
N GLN A 191 -1.39 -6.75 -2.70
CA GLN A 191 -2.79 -7.20 -2.80
C GLN A 191 -3.20 -7.45 -4.24
N ALA A 192 -2.79 -6.58 -5.17
CA ALA A 192 -3.12 -6.73 -6.58
C ALA A 192 -2.31 -7.85 -7.26
N ILE A 193 -1.05 -8.08 -6.87
CA ILE A 193 -0.26 -9.23 -7.38
C ILE A 193 -0.87 -10.57 -6.94
N ALA A 194 -1.55 -10.64 -5.79
CA ALA A 194 -2.21 -11.87 -5.31
C ALA A 194 -3.16 -12.48 -6.35
N LEU A 195 -3.71 -11.65 -7.24
CA LEU A 195 -4.63 -12.04 -8.30
C LEU A 195 -3.98 -12.90 -9.37
N LEU A 196 -2.66 -12.79 -9.48
CA LEU A 196 -1.84 -13.48 -10.46
C LEU A 196 -1.40 -14.86 -9.94
N ASN A 197 -1.88 -15.32 -8.78
CA ASN A 197 -1.45 -16.59 -8.18
C ASN A 197 -1.66 -17.79 -9.12
N THR A 198 -2.73 -17.76 -9.92
CA THR A 198 -3.03 -18.81 -10.91
C THR A 198 -2.15 -18.72 -12.17
N GLU A 199 -1.41 -17.63 -12.33
CA GLU A 199 -0.59 -17.32 -13.51
C GLU A 199 0.91 -17.58 -13.28
N SER A 200 1.26 -18.36 -12.25
CA SER A 200 2.66 -18.72 -11.94
C SER A 200 3.38 -19.51 -13.05
N SER A 201 2.62 -20.00 -14.05
CA SER A 201 3.13 -20.60 -15.28
C SER A 201 3.54 -19.58 -16.35
N VAL A 202 2.98 -18.36 -16.30
CA VAL A 202 3.25 -17.25 -17.23
C VAL A 202 4.27 -16.28 -16.64
N VAL A 203 4.11 -15.91 -15.37
CA VAL A 203 4.93 -14.90 -14.69
C VAL A 203 5.26 -15.31 -13.26
N LYS A 204 6.45 -14.95 -12.80
CA LYS A 204 6.85 -14.99 -11.39
C LYS A 204 7.54 -13.71 -10.98
N PHE A 205 7.41 -13.36 -9.71
CA PHE A 205 8.00 -12.16 -9.13
C PHE A 205 9.12 -12.52 -8.16
N ILE A 206 10.23 -11.79 -8.22
CA ILE A 206 11.27 -11.80 -7.20
C ILE A 206 11.31 -10.43 -6.56
N LEU A 207 11.00 -10.36 -5.27
CA LEU A 207 10.91 -9.12 -4.51
C LEU A 207 12.05 -9.04 -3.48
N THR A 208 12.53 -7.84 -3.17
CA THR A 208 13.39 -7.62 -2.00
C THR A 208 12.74 -6.71 -0.99
N ASP A 209 12.91 -7.04 0.30
CA ASP A 209 12.29 -6.32 1.42
C ASP A 209 13.25 -6.27 2.64
N ARG A 210 13.01 -5.37 3.59
CA ARG A 210 13.76 -5.35 4.86
C ARG A 210 13.26 -6.38 5.84
N LEU A 211 11.95 -6.42 6.00
CA LEU A 211 11.31 -7.31 6.95
C LEU A 211 10.80 -8.52 6.20
N ASN A 212 10.66 -9.63 6.91
CA ASN A 212 9.92 -10.74 6.35
C ASN A 212 8.46 -10.26 6.21
N PRO A 213 7.92 -10.15 4.98
CA PRO A 213 6.61 -9.54 4.79
C PRO A 213 5.49 -10.36 5.45
N CYS A 214 5.68 -11.68 5.59
CA CYS A 214 4.78 -12.56 6.34
C CYS A 214 4.89 -12.33 7.86
N ALA A 215 6.08 -12.01 8.38
CA ALA A 215 6.27 -11.72 9.80
C ALA A 215 5.85 -10.29 10.19
N SER A 216 5.98 -9.33 9.27
CA SER A 216 5.58 -7.93 9.46
C SER A 216 4.09 -7.69 9.24
N ARG A 217 3.30 -8.74 8.95
CA ARG A 217 1.84 -8.68 8.76
C ARG A 217 1.44 -7.63 7.71
N MET A 218 2.20 -7.57 6.62
CA MET A 218 1.94 -6.63 5.54
C MET A 218 0.55 -6.90 4.94
N PRO A 219 -0.34 -5.90 4.85
CA PRO A 219 -1.71 -6.12 4.37
C PRO A 219 -1.77 -6.76 2.98
N GLY A 220 -2.35 -7.95 2.88
CA GLY A 220 -2.50 -8.69 1.62
C GLY A 220 -1.42 -9.72 1.32
N ILE A 221 -0.36 -9.81 2.11
CA ILE A 221 0.76 -10.73 1.87
C ILE A 221 0.34 -12.20 1.88
N ASP A 222 -0.60 -12.58 2.75
CA ASP A 222 -1.03 -13.97 2.92
C ASP A 222 -1.97 -14.45 1.80
N ARG A 223 -2.50 -13.51 1.02
CA ARG A 223 -3.24 -13.82 -0.21
C ARG A 223 -2.29 -14.11 -1.37
N VAL A 224 -1.00 -13.76 -1.26
CA VAL A 224 0.00 -13.98 -2.29
C VAL A 224 0.70 -15.32 -2.04
N SER A 225 0.80 -16.14 -3.08
CA SER A 225 1.60 -17.37 -3.02
C SER A 225 3.08 -16.99 -2.96
N ILE A 226 3.63 -16.92 -1.75
CA ILE A 226 4.95 -16.34 -1.46
C ILE A 226 5.89 -17.34 -0.78
N TYR A 227 7.12 -17.42 -1.28
CA TYR A 227 8.24 -18.05 -0.60
C TYR A 227 9.16 -16.97 -0.05
N THR A 228 9.51 -17.04 1.25
CA THR A 228 10.40 -16.06 1.88
C THR A 228 11.80 -16.64 2.08
N TYR A 229 12.82 -15.84 1.76
CA TYR A 229 14.22 -16.19 1.87
C TYR A 229 14.95 -15.15 2.71
N SER A 230 15.48 -15.57 3.87
CA SER A 230 16.24 -14.70 4.77
C SER A 230 17.68 -14.58 4.28
N LEU A 231 18.07 -13.37 3.85
CA LEU A 231 19.42 -13.10 3.36
C LEU A 231 20.38 -12.81 4.52
N GLY A 232 21.27 -13.76 4.79
CA GLY A 232 22.32 -13.63 5.79
C GLY A 232 23.51 -12.77 5.35
N PRO A 233 24.46 -12.46 6.25
CA PRO A 233 25.71 -11.77 5.93
C PRO A 233 26.57 -12.54 4.93
N ILE A 234 27.42 -11.83 4.18
CA ILE A 234 28.40 -12.46 3.28
C ILE A 234 29.48 -13.15 4.12
N SER A 235 29.98 -14.29 3.65
CA SER A 235 31.05 -15.01 4.33
C SER A 235 32.33 -14.17 4.45
N ASN A 236 33.04 -14.34 5.56
CA ASN A 236 34.30 -13.64 5.81
C ASN A 236 35.34 -13.91 4.72
N GLU A 237 35.35 -15.09 4.10
CA GLU A 237 36.27 -15.43 3.01
C GLU A 237 36.06 -14.54 1.77
N VAL A 238 34.79 -14.24 1.45
CA VAL A 238 34.42 -13.40 0.32
C VAL A 238 34.70 -11.92 0.63
N ILE A 239 34.39 -11.45 1.83
CA ILE A 239 34.73 -10.07 2.26
C ILE A 239 36.24 -9.87 2.33
N LYS A 240 36.99 -10.86 2.81
CA LYS A 240 38.46 -10.82 2.78
C LYS A 240 38.98 -10.71 1.35
N SER A 241 38.45 -11.53 0.44
CA SER A 241 38.77 -11.45 -0.99
C SER A 241 38.43 -10.07 -1.57
N TYR A 242 37.34 -9.43 -1.09
CA TYR A 242 36.95 -8.08 -1.49
C TYR A 242 38.04 -7.07 -1.11
N PHE A 243 38.43 -7.06 0.17
CA PHE A 243 39.50 -6.18 0.65
C PHE A 243 40.81 -6.45 -0.07
N GLU A 244 41.23 -7.71 -0.24
CA GLU A 244 42.47 -8.05 -0.94
C GLU A 244 42.50 -7.57 -2.39
N LYS A 245 41.34 -7.60 -3.08
CA LYS A 245 41.22 -7.12 -4.45
C LYS A 245 41.26 -5.59 -4.51
N TYR A 246 40.43 -4.91 -3.73
CA TYR A 246 40.24 -3.46 -3.86
C TYR A 246 41.25 -2.62 -3.05
N MET A 247 41.93 -3.19 -2.05
CA MET A 247 43.08 -2.49 -1.42
C MET A 247 44.23 -2.22 -2.39
N ARG A 248 44.27 -2.95 -3.52
CA ARG A 248 45.24 -2.71 -4.61
C ARG A 248 44.91 -1.48 -5.43
N THR A 249 43.66 -1.00 -5.40
CA THR A 249 43.25 0.22 -6.11
C THR A 249 43.47 1.48 -5.28
N VAL A 250 43.73 1.33 -3.98
CA VAL A 250 44.05 2.44 -3.07
C VAL A 250 45.42 3.04 -3.43
N LEU A 251 45.47 4.35 -3.60
CA LEU A 251 46.70 5.09 -3.87
C LEU A 251 47.44 5.38 -2.56
N TRP A 252 48.32 4.46 -2.17
CA TRP A 252 49.11 4.60 -0.96
C TRP A 252 50.25 5.62 -1.09
N VAL A 253 50.57 6.27 0.03
CA VAL A 253 51.67 7.25 0.15
C VAL A 253 52.85 6.62 0.89
N ASP A 254 54.08 7.01 0.53
CA ASP A 254 55.34 6.60 1.19
C ASP A 254 55.60 5.08 1.22
N GLY A 255 55.11 4.34 0.23
CA GLY A 255 55.31 2.88 0.12
C GLY A 255 54.61 2.05 1.21
N ARG A 256 53.78 2.69 2.05
CA ARG A 256 52.91 2.01 3.03
C ARG A 256 51.81 1.24 2.29
N LYS A 257 51.26 0.22 2.92
CA LYS A 257 50.10 -0.54 2.42
C LYS A 257 49.41 -1.24 3.59
N ALA A 258 48.15 -1.63 3.40
CA ALA A 258 47.45 -2.49 4.34
C ALA A 258 48.24 -3.79 4.56
N SER A 259 48.48 -4.14 5.82
CA SER A 259 49.05 -5.43 6.20
C SER A 259 47.98 -6.54 6.14
N PRO A 260 48.39 -7.82 6.04
CA PRO A 260 47.43 -8.93 6.14
C PRO A 260 46.62 -8.91 7.45
N ALA A 261 47.20 -8.42 8.54
CA ALA A 261 46.51 -8.28 9.82
C ALA A 261 45.43 -7.19 9.78
N ASP A 262 45.68 -6.09 9.07
CA ASP A 262 44.67 -5.03 8.86
C ASP A 262 43.47 -5.58 8.07
N VAL A 263 43.74 -6.36 7.01
CA VAL A 263 42.69 -6.99 6.20
C VAL A 263 41.86 -7.97 7.03
N GLU A 264 42.50 -8.78 7.87
CA GLU A 264 41.80 -9.69 8.77
C GLU A 264 40.92 -8.92 9.76
N LYS A 265 41.44 -7.82 10.33
CA LYS A 265 40.69 -7.00 11.28
C LYS A 265 39.52 -6.27 10.62
N LEU A 266 39.69 -5.73 9.43
CA LEU A 266 38.61 -5.11 8.65
C LEU A 266 37.52 -6.14 8.29
N THR A 267 37.92 -7.36 7.96
CA THR A 267 36.99 -8.47 7.68
C THR A 267 36.16 -8.76 8.93
N GLU A 268 36.80 -8.87 10.10
CA GLU A 268 36.11 -9.06 11.38
C GLU A 268 35.16 -7.90 11.71
N LEU A 269 35.63 -6.65 11.57
CA LEU A 269 34.84 -5.45 11.86
C LEU A 269 33.60 -5.36 10.97
N SER A 270 33.71 -5.74 9.70
CA SER A 270 32.60 -5.66 8.73
C SER A 270 31.36 -6.47 9.13
N GLY A 271 31.51 -7.52 9.95
CA GLY A 271 30.41 -8.42 10.30
C GLY A 271 29.73 -9.07 9.07
N GLY A 272 30.43 -9.16 7.93
CA GLY A 272 29.86 -9.68 6.69
C GLY A 272 28.92 -8.70 5.96
N LEU A 273 28.97 -7.40 6.28
CA LEU A 273 28.14 -6.36 5.69
C LEU A 273 28.82 -5.68 4.48
N PRO A 274 28.32 -5.86 3.25
CA PRO A 274 28.98 -5.35 2.03
C PRO A 274 29.07 -3.83 1.97
N VAL A 275 28.01 -3.11 2.39
CA VAL A 275 27.99 -1.64 2.36
C VAL A 275 29.06 -1.03 3.29
N TRP A 276 29.42 -1.73 4.37
CA TRP A 276 30.48 -1.28 5.25
C TRP A 276 31.84 -1.44 4.57
N ALA A 277 32.10 -2.61 3.97
CA ALA A 277 33.35 -2.87 3.27
C ALA A 277 33.55 -1.95 2.06
N SER A 278 32.49 -1.69 1.29
CA SER A 278 32.51 -0.76 0.16
C SER A 278 32.81 0.67 0.59
N THR A 279 32.17 1.13 1.68
CA THR A 279 32.39 2.46 2.25
C THR A 279 33.84 2.63 2.70
N VAL A 280 34.43 1.63 3.38
CA VAL A 280 35.84 1.67 3.79
C VAL A 280 36.76 1.80 2.58
N ILE A 281 36.57 0.98 1.54
CA ILE A 281 37.37 1.06 0.31
C ILE A 281 37.19 2.41 -0.39
N ALA A 282 35.96 2.94 -0.45
CA ALA A 282 35.67 4.23 -1.05
C ALA A 282 36.38 5.38 -0.31
N LEU A 283 36.36 5.36 1.03
CA LEU A 283 37.09 6.32 1.87
C LEU A 283 38.60 6.21 1.65
N LEU A 284 39.17 5.01 1.65
CA LEU A 284 40.61 4.84 1.42
C LEU A 284 41.04 5.24 0.01
N SER A 285 40.15 5.10 -0.97
CA SER A 285 40.41 5.45 -2.37
C SER A 285 40.18 6.93 -2.66
N HIS A 286 39.50 7.67 -1.77
CA HIS A 286 39.21 9.08 -1.96
C HIS A 286 40.45 9.95 -1.66
N PRO A 287 40.78 10.94 -2.52
CA PRO A 287 41.97 11.77 -2.34
C PRO A 287 41.73 12.86 -1.26
N PHE A 288 41.93 12.50 0.00
CA PHE A 288 41.94 13.45 1.11
C PHE A 288 43.25 14.25 1.13
N SER A 289 43.14 15.59 1.21
CA SER A 289 44.31 16.48 1.23
C SER A 289 45.07 16.45 2.57
N GLU A 290 44.38 16.17 3.68
CA GLU A 290 44.91 16.27 5.05
C GLU A 290 45.03 14.92 5.78
N SER A 291 44.56 13.83 5.18
CA SER A 291 44.54 12.51 5.84
C SER A 291 44.90 11.40 4.84
N PRO A 292 46.16 10.96 4.78
CA PRO A 292 46.56 9.90 3.86
C PRO A 292 45.85 8.58 4.21
N PRO A 293 45.65 7.66 3.24
CA PRO A 293 44.86 6.44 3.44
C PRO A 293 45.30 5.56 4.61
N HIS A 294 46.59 5.55 4.95
CA HIS A 294 47.10 4.75 6.05
C HIS A 294 46.71 5.25 7.44
N GLU A 295 46.47 6.56 7.61
CA GLU A 295 45.96 7.10 8.87
C GLU A 295 44.46 6.79 9.04
N ILE A 296 43.70 6.91 7.95
CA ILE A 296 42.29 6.51 7.90
C ILE A 296 42.14 5.02 8.23
N LEU A 297 42.97 4.17 7.63
CA LEU A 297 42.99 2.74 7.92
C LEU A 297 43.29 2.47 9.40
N ALA A 298 44.32 3.12 9.96
CA ALA A 298 44.71 2.91 11.35
C ALA A 298 43.59 3.29 12.33
N GLU A 299 42.85 4.37 12.06
CA GLU A 299 41.70 4.76 12.88
C GLU A 299 40.57 3.73 12.82
N ILE A 300 40.22 3.25 11.62
CA ILE A 300 39.16 2.26 11.45
C ILE A 300 39.54 0.95 12.16
N VAL A 301 40.77 0.48 11.99
CA VAL A 301 41.28 -0.77 12.61
C VAL A 301 41.38 -0.65 14.13
N ALA A 302 41.62 0.55 14.67
CA ALA A 302 41.65 0.80 16.11
C ALA A 302 40.26 0.76 16.77
N SER A 303 39.17 0.77 15.99
CA SER A 303 37.82 0.67 16.54
C SER A 303 37.59 -0.68 17.25
N ARG A 304 36.94 -0.62 18.42
CA ARG A 304 36.65 -1.80 19.25
C ARG A 304 35.24 -2.37 19.04
N ARG A 305 34.38 -1.72 18.24
CA ARG A 305 32.98 -2.11 18.04
C ARG A 305 32.84 -2.92 16.74
N GLN A 306 32.33 -4.14 16.84
CA GLN A 306 31.89 -4.91 15.66
C GLN A 306 30.56 -4.35 15.12
N VAL A 307 30.35 -4.45 13.80
CA VAL A 307 29.19 -3.91 13.05
C VAL A 307 27.89 -4.69 13.29
N GLY A 308 27.85 -5.68 14.20
CA GLY A 308 26.67 -6.50 14.49
C GLY A 308 25.42 -5.76 15.02
N GLY A 309 25.42 -4.43 15.07
CA GLY A 309 24.27 -3.56 15.33
C GLY A 309 24.34 -2.25 14.53
N ALA A 310 23.23 -1.51 14.44
CA ALA A 310 23.10 -0.27 13.67
C ALA A 310 24.18 0.81 13.98
N ASP A 311 24.80 0.75 15.16
CA ASP A 311 25.80 1.69 15.65
C ASP A 311 27.13 1.69 14.85
N GLY A 312 27.51 0.57 14.22
CA GLY A 312 28.81 0.43 13.54
C GLY A 312 28.93 1.21 12.23
N LEU A 313 27.84 1.32 11.47
CA LEU A 313 27.79 2.16 10.25
C LEU A 313 27.69 3.64 10.58
N GLY A 314 26.93 4.00 11.62
CA GLY A 314 26.78 5.40 12.04
C GLY A 314 28.11 6.03 12.46
N GLU A 315 28.97 5.30 13.16
CA GLU A 315 30.32 5.78 13.51
C GLU A 315 31.19 6.00 12.26
N LEU A 316 31.16 5.07 11.30
CA LEU A 316 31.89 5.19 10.04
C LEU A 316 31.43 6.43 9.24
N TYR A 317 30.13 6.65 9.13
CA TYR A 317 29.57 7.83 8.47
C TYR A 317 29.92 9.13 9.19
N CYS A 318 29.82 9.16 10.53
CA CYS A 318 30.20 10.32 11.35
C CYS A 318 31.66 10.74 11.09
N ASN A 319 32.57 9.77 11.16
CA ASN A 319 34.00 9.98 11.00
C ASN A 319 34.37 10.35 9.56
N ALA A 320 33.66 9.83 8.57
CA ALA A 320 33.81 10.23 7.17
C ALA A 320 33.33 11.67 6.95
N LEU A 321 32.14 12.03 7.43
CA LEU A 321 31.57 13.36 7.25
C LEU A 321 32.40 14.44 7.95
N LYS A 322 32.94 14.18 9.15
CA LYS A 322 33.87 15.11 9.83
C LYS A 322 35.13 15.40 9.01
N ARG A 323 35.63 14.42 8.25
CA ARG A 323 36.79 14.58 7.36
C ARG A 323 36.44 15.33 6.09
N LEU A 324 35.29 15.00 5.48
CA LEU A 324 34.83 15.63 4.25
C LEU A 324 34.40 17.09 4.48
N PHE A 325 33.85 17.38 5.66
CA PHE A 325 33.30 18.70 6.04
C PHE A 325 33.79 19.12 7.44
N PRO A 326 35.08 19.51 7.58
CA PRO A 326 35.67 19.79 8.89
C PRO A 326 35.25 21.15 9.48
N SER A 327 34.89 22.12 8.64
CA SER A 327 34.48 23.46 9.10
C SER A 327 32.97 23.60 9.24
N SER A 328 32.51 24.50 10.12
CA SER A 328 31.08 24.80 10.32
C SER A 328 30.40 25.27 9.02
N GLU A 329 31.12 26.03 8.19
CA GLU A 329 30.65 26.49 6.88
C GLU A 329 30.44 25.32 5.92
N ALA A 330 31.38 24.38 5.87
CA ALA A 330 31.30 23.19 5.03
C ALA A 330 30.15 22.26 5.48
N GLN A 331 29.94 22.12 6.80
CA GLN A 331 28.82 21.35 7.35
C GLN A 331 27.46 21.99 7.04
N THR A 332 27.38 23.32 7.08
CA THR A 332 26.17 24.06 6.70
C THR A 332 25.85 23.86 5.22
N LEU A 333 26.87 23.94 4.37
CA LEU A 333 26.73 23.69 2.94
C LEU A 333 26.31 22.23 2.66
N PHE A 334 26.87 21.26 3.38
CA PHE A 334 26.45 19.85 3.33
C PHE A 334 24.97 19.69 3.68
N ARG A 335 24.51 20.25 4.81
CA ARG A 335 23.09 20.15 5.24
C ARG A 335 22.15 20.75 4.20
N ARG A 336 22.51 21.90 3.62
CA ARG A 336 21.74 22.52 2.54
C ARG A 336 21.67 21.64 1.29
N TYR A 337 22.79 21.08 0.86
CA TYR A 337 22.84 20.25 -0.35
C TYR A 337 22.12 18.91 -0.15
N ILE A 338 22.46 18.13 0.89
CA ILE A 338 21.82 16.85 1.16
C ILE A 338 20.32 17.04 1.46
N GLY A 339 19.94 18.05 2.24
CA GLY A 339 18.54 18.35 2.50
C GLY A 339 17.76 18.60 1.22
N ALA A 340 18.31 19.45 0.32
CA ALA A 340 17.69 19.71 -0.97
C ALA A 340 17.54 18.45 -1.83
N ILE A 341 18.55 17.57 -1.91
CA ILE A 341 18.43 16.33 -2.71
C ILE A 341 17.57 15.24 -2.04
N ILE A 342 17.40 15.26 -0.71
CA ILE A 342 16.45 14.38 -0.01
C ILE A 342 15.01 14.77 -0.36
N ALA A 343 14.70 16.07 -0.37
CA ALA A 343 13.37 16.56 -0.73
C ALA A 343 13.11 16.56 -2.25
N LEU A 344 14.15 16.46 -3.08
CA LEU A 344 14.08 16.53 -4.55
C LEU A 344 13.30 15.35 -5.15
N GLN A 345 12.18 15.66 -5.79
CA GLN A 345 11.28 14.69 -6.44
C GLN A 345 11.76 14.12 -7.80
N GLU A 346 12.57 14.86 -8.57
CA GLU A 346 13.03 14.48 -9.91
C GLU A 346 14.44 15.03 -10.17
N SER A 347 15.19 14.37 -11.05
CA SER A 347 16.57 14.77 -11.36
C SER A 347 16.61 16.08 -12.16
N LEU A 348 17.52 16.98 -11.81
CA LEU A 348 17.68 18.28 -12.46
C LEU A 348 19.11 18.47 -13.00
N SER A 349 19.30 19.31 -14.01
CA SER A 349 20.65 19.70 -14.41
C SER A 349 21.34 20.49 -13.29
N LEU A 350 22.68 20.51 -13.26
CA LEU A 350 23.44 21.32 -12.28
C LEU A 350 22.99 22.78 -12.22
N LEU A 351 22.68 23.38 -13.38
CA LEU A 351 22.22 24.76 -13.45
C LEU A 351 20.81 24.91 -12.86
N ASP A 352 19.91 24.00 -13.22
CA ASP A 352 18.52 24.01 -12.79
C ASP A 352 18.40 23.78 -11.28
N PHE A 353 19.18 22.84 -10.74
CA PHE A 353 19.28 22.60 -9.31
C PHE A 353 19.94 23.77 -8.58
N SER A 354 20.96 24.41 -9.17
CA SER A 354 21.60 25.60 -8.59
C SER A 354 20.61 26.74 -8.39
N MET A 355 19.71 26.96 -9.37
CA MET A 355 18.63 27.94 -9.27
C MET A 355 17.59 27.56 -8.22
N LEU A 356 17.23 26.28 -8.11
CA LEU A 356 16.23 25.78 -7.16
C LEU A 356 16.72 25.78 -5.70
N ALA A 357 17.94 25.30 -5.45
CA ALA A 357 18.51 25.18 -4.10
C ALA A 357 19.22 26.46 -3.61
N GLY A 358 19.43 27.44 -4.49
CA GLY A 358 20.20 28.65 -4.20
C GLY A 358 21.65 28.34 -3.81
N ILE A 359 22.22 27.28 -4.39
CA ILE A 359 23.62 26.87 -4.18
C ILE A 359 24.39 27.12 -5.47
N PRO A 360 25.47 27.92 -5.46
CA PRO A 360 26.30 28.16 -6.64
C PRO A 360 26.82 26.85 -7.27
N PHE A 361 26.75 26.74 -8.61
CA PHE A 361 27.10 25.51 -9.34
C PHE A 361 28.49 24.94 -8.99
N HIS A 362 29.50 25.80 -8.79
CA HIS A 362 30.86 25.37 -8.43
C HIS A 362 30.97 24.75 -7.03
N LEU A 363 30.07 25.12 -6.11
CA LEU A 363 29.97 24.49 -4.79
C LEU A 363 29.26 23.14 -4.88
N ILE A 364 28.26 23.02 -5.76
CA ILE A 364 27.58 21.74 -6.01
C ILE A 364 28.57 20.70 -6.53
N ASP A 365 29.35 21.06 -7.55
CA ASP A 365 30.38 20.17 -8.14
C ASP A 365 31.39 19.71 -7.07
N ARG A 366 31.85 20.64 -6.22
CA ARG A 366 32.77 20.33 -5.12
C ARG A 366 32.15 19.39 -4.08
N ILE A 367 30.90 19.61 -3.68
CA ILE A 367 30.20 18.75 -2.73
C ILE A 367 29.92 17.38 -3.32
N GLN A 368 29.49 17.30 -4.58
CA GLN A 368 29.28 16.03 -5.28
C GLN A 368 30.57 15.21 -5.32
N PHE A 369 31.71 15.84 -5.61
CA PHE A 369 33.01 15.20 -5.54
C PHE A 369 33.40 14.75 -4.13
N SER A 370 33.13 15.54 -3.09
CA SER A 370 33.37 15.12 -1.70
C SER A 370 32.49 13.94 -1.30
N LEU A 371 31.20 13.99 -1.64
CA LEU A 371 30.22 12.96 -1.29
C LEU A 371 30.35 11.68 -2.10
N SER A 372 31.08 11.68 -3.22
CA SER A 372 31.34 10.46 -3.99
C SER A 372 32.08 9.40 -3.15
N ALA A 373 32.72 9.79 -2.04
CA ALA A 373 33.30 8.86 -1.06
C ALA A 373 32.26 8.03 -0.29
N LEU A 374 31.02 8.51 -0.21
CA LEU A 374 29.89 7.91 0.53
C LEU A 374 28.76 7.45 -0.40
N GLN A 375 28.91 7.68 -1.71
CA GLN A 375 28.00 7.15 -2.71
C GLN A 375 28.29 5.67 -2.91
N THR A 376 27.26 4.84 -2.73
CA THR A 376 27.35 3.40 -2.97
C THR A 376 27.01 3.04 -4.42
N ARG A 377 26.46 4.01 -5.17
CA ARG A 377 26.01 3.88 -6.55
C ARG A 377 26.67 4.95 -7.42
N SER A 378 26.97 4.59 -8.65
CA SER A 378 27.42 5.56 -9.66
C SER A 378 26.20 6.28 -10.26
N PRO A 379 26.33 7.55 -10.68
CA PRO A 379 25.31 8.21 -11.50
C PRO A 379 25.01 7.39 -12.77
N PRO A 380 23.76 7.44 -13.28
CA PRO A 380 23.43 6.90 -14.60
C PRO A 380 24.41 7.35 -15.69
N PRO A 381 24.77 6.48 -16.66
CA PRO A 381 25.65 6.85 -17.76
C PRO A 381 25.10 8.05 -18.54
N GLY A 382 25.91 9.10 -18.74
CA GLY A 382 25.48 10.32 -19.43
C GLY A 382 24.72 11.34 -18.58
N SER A 383 24.52 11.07 -17.28
CA SER A 383 23.93 12.01 -16.32
C SER A 383 24.97 12.64 -15.38
N GLU A 384 26.26 12.64 -15.73
CA GLU A 384 27.33 13.11 -14.84
C GLU A 384 27.20 14.59 -14.44
N LYS A 385 26.40 15.37 -15.19
CA LYS A 385 26.10 16.78 -14.93
C LYS A 385 24.70 17.02 -14.37
N MET A 386 24.08 15.99 -13.82
CA MET A 386 22.77 16.08 -13.16
C MET A 386 22.90 15.95 -11.65
N VAL A 387 21.93 16.51 -10.95
CA VAL A 387 21.70 16.32 -9.53
C VAL A 387 20.48 15.41 -9.41
N HIS A 388 20.69 14.27 -8.77
CA HIS A 388 19.68 13.24 -8.58
C HIS A 388 19.11 13.30 -7.17
N PRO A 389 17.86 12.82 -6.96
CA PRO A 389 17.34 12.56 -5.62
C PRO A 389 18.33 11.71 -4.78
N ALA A 390 18.34 11.94 -3.46
CA ALA A 390 19.32 11.31 -2.58
C ALA A 390 19.24 9.77 -2.61
N THR A 391 18.03 9.24 -2.70
CA THR A 391 17.73 7.79 -2.78
C THR A 391 18.32 7.13 -4.03
N THR A 392 18.57 7.90 -5.09
CA THR A 392 19.23 7.41 -6.32
C THR A 392 20.71 7.05 -6.07
N LEU A 393 21.45 7.87 -5.31
CA LEU A 393 22.91 7.78 -5.21
C LEU A 393 23.42 7.19 -3.88
N PHE A 394 22.67 7.38 -2.80
CA PHE A 394 23.08 6.97 -1.46
C PHE A 394 22.33 5.73 -1.03
N HIS A 395 23.00 4.89 -0.26
CA HIS A 395 22.35 3.77 0.40
C HIS A 395 21.43 4.27 1.52
N LEU A 396 20.27 3.64 1.71
CA LEU A 396 19.26 4.07 2.68
C LEU A 396 19.80 4.19 4.11
N SER A 397 20.74 3.32 4.53
CA SER A 397 21.38 3.43 5.86
C SER A 397 22.14 4.74 6.07
N PHE A 398 22.66 5.37 5.01
CA PHE A 398 23.26 6.70 5.10
C PHE A 398 22.19 7.78 5.25
N LEU A 399 21.08 7.67 4.50
CA LEU A 399 19.95 8.61 4.59
C LEU A 399 19.31 8.57 5.98
N GLU A 400 19.06 7.37 6.51
CA GLU A 400 18.58 7.17 7.88
C GLU A 400 19.52 7.79 8.92
N TYR A 401 20.84 7.64 8.73
CA TYR A 401 21.83 8.23 9.62
C TYR A 401 21.76 9.77 9.62
N VAL A 402 21.66 10.41 8.45
CA VAL A 402 21.58 11.88 8.37
C VAL A 402 20.20 12.43 8.73
N GLN A 403 19.14 11.62 8.67
CA GLN A 403 17.78 12.01 9.07
C GLN A 403 17.50 11.73 10.55
N ALA A 404 18.32 10.89 11.21
CA ALA A 404 18.17 10.58 12.63
C ALA A 404 18.45 11.81 13.51
N THR A 405 17.42 12.27 14.22
CA THR A 405 17.51 13.35 15.22
C THR A 405 18.08 12.82 16.54
N THR A 406 19.39 12.57 16.58
CA THR A 406 20.12 12.33 17.83
C THR A 406 20.86 13.60 18.26
N THR A 407 20.91 13.88 19.56
CA THR A 407 21.50 15.11 20.14
C THR A 407 22.99 15.31 19.83
N GLU A 408 23.67 14.28 19.32
CA GLU A 408 25.10 14.29 18.99
C GLU A 408 25.40 14.43 17.49
N ASN A 409 24.40 14.40 16.60
CA ASN A 409 24.62 14.40 15.15
C ASN A 409 24.60 15.83 14.55
N CYS A 410 25.77 16.46 14.44
CA CYS A 410 25.92 17.75 13.76
C CYS A 410 25.59 17.73 12.24
N PHE A 411 25.38 16.55 11.66
CA PHE A 411 24.99 16.34 10.27
C PHE A 411 23.49 16.04 10.10
N ALA A 412 22.70 16.13 11.16
CA ALA A 412 21.25 15.87 11.10
C ALA A 412 20.53 16.80 10.12
N ILE A 413 19.56 16.25 9.39
CA ILE A 413 18.79 16.90 8.34
C ILE A 413 17.31 16.71 8.62
N SER A 414 16.61 17.83 8.75
CA SER A 414 15.16 17.87 8.80
C SER A 414 14.60 17.81 7.37
N THR A 415 13.86 16.74 7.07
CA THR A 415 13.12 16.61 5.81
C THR A 415 12.10 17.72 5.68
N TYR A 416 11.39 18.02 6.77
CA TYR A 416 10.43 19.11 6.88
C TYR A 416 11.05 20.47 6.50
N ASP A 417 12.20 20.83 7.06
CA ASP A 417 12.87 22.11 6.74
C ASP A 417 13.37 22.16 5.30
N SER A 418 13.77 21.00 4.77
CA SER A 418 14.22 20.85 3.39
C SER A 418 13.07 21.07 2.40
N HIS A 419 11.91 20.46 2.64
CA HIS A 419 10.68 20.74 1.88
C HIS A 419 10.26 22.20 2.03
N SER A 420 10.38 22.78 3.23
CA SER A 420 10.09 24.20 3.47
C SER A 420 10.95 25.10 2.57
N THR A 421 12.26 24.87 2.56
CA THR A 421 13.21 25.67 1.77
C THR A 421 12.92 25.57 0.27
N LEU A 422 12.76 24.35 -0.26
CA LEU A 422 12.44 24.15 -1.68
C LEU A 422 11.07 24.72 -2.05
N GLY A 423 10.07 24.54 -1.20
CA GLY A 423 8.72 25.06 -1.39
C GLY A 423 8.71 26.59 -1.51
N LEU A 424 9.52 27.29 -0.70
CA LEU A 424 9.63 28.74 -0.78
C LEU A 424 10.25 29.18 -2.11
N THR A 425 11.38 28.57 -2.50
CA THR A 425 12.01 28.90 -3.79
C THR A 425 11.07 28.62 -4.97
N CYS A 426 10.31 27.53 -4.91
CA CYS A 426 9.30 27.22 -5.91
C CYS A 426 8.26 28.35 -6.01
N LEU A 427 7.72 28.84 -4.88
CA LEU A 427 6.74 29.93 -4.86
C LEU A 427 7.30 31.26 -5.39
N GLU A 428 8.55 31.59 -5.04
CA GLU A 428 9.23 32.79 -5.55
C GLU A 428 9.40 32.72 -7.07
N GLN A 429 9.80 31.57 -7.60
CA GLN A 429 9.91 31.36 -9.05
C GLN A 429 8.55 31.34 -9.74
N LEU A 430 7.52 30.77 -9.10
CA LEU A 430 6.14 30.76 -9.61
C LEU A 430 5.64 32.18 -9.84
N SER A 431 5.94 33.10 -8.91
CA SER A 431 5.57 34.52 -8.98
C SER A 431 6.23 35.25 -10.17
N SER A 432 7.30 34.70 -10.73
CA SER A 432 8.01 35.22 -11.90
C SER A 432 7.55 34.65 -13.24
N LEU A 433 6.55 33.75 -13.24
CA LEU A 433 6.03 33.16 -14.47
C LEU A 433 5.40 34.24 -15.38
N PRO A 434 5.69 34.20 -16.69
CA PRO A 434 5.13 35.16 -17.63
C PRO A 434 3.61 34.99 -17.74
N ALA A 435 2.91 36.09 -18.04
CA ALA A 435 1.45 36.09 -18.19
C ALA A 435 0.98 35.10 -19.30
N PRO A 436 -0.23 34.51 -19.14
CA PRO A 436 -0.82 33.61 -20.12
C PRO A 436 -0.91 34.29 -21.49
N SER A 437 -0.42 33.62 -22.54
CA SER A 437 -0.53 34.10 -23.92
C SER A 437 -0.86 32.94 -24.86
N PRO A 438 -1.99 32.97 -25.58
CA PRO A 438 -2.43 31.90 -26.48
C PRO A 438 -1.47 31.62 -27.65
N HIS A 439 -0.51 32.52 -27.89
CA HIS A 439 0.46 32.43 -29.00
C HIS A 439 1.90 32.13 -28.57
N ARG A 440 2.18 31.98 -27.27
CA ARG A 440 3.53 31.74 -26.76
C ARG A 440 3.69 30.28 -26.33
N LYS A 441 4.02 29.42 -27.28
CA LYS A 441 4.65 28.13 -26.98
C LYS A 441 6.12 28.36 -26.61
N PHE A 442 6.40 28.95 -25.46
CA PHE A 442 7.77 28.95 -24.94
C PHE A 442 8.03 27.57 -24.32
N PRO A 443 9.07 26.83 -24.76
CA PRO A 443 9.49 25.65 -24.02
C PRO A 443 9.98 26.11 -22.65
N PHE A 444 9.28 25.69 -21.59
CA PHE A 444 9.70 25.94 -20.22
C PHE A 444 11.02 25.18 -19.97
N ARG A 445 11.90 25.78 -19.15
CA ARG A 445 13.08 25.04 -18.67
C ARG A 445 12.63 23.92 -17.73
N ALA A 446 13.47 22.90 -17.56
CA ALA A 446 13.19 21.79 -16.64
C ALA A 446 12.86 22.28 -15.22
N THR A 447 13.56 23.30 -14.70
CA THR A 447 13.24 23.92 -13.40
C THR A 447 11.82 24.46 -13.33
N GLN A 448 11.32 25.09 -14.41
CA GLN A 448 9.98 25.68 -14.40
C GLN A 448 8.91 24.59 -14.40
N HIS A 449 9.12 23.50 -15.15
CA HIS A 449 8.26 22.31 -15.07
C HIS A 449 8.24 21.73 -13.65
N TYR A 450 9.43 21.58 -13.05
CA TYR A 450 9.56 21.08 -11.68
C TYR A 450 8.82 21.95 -10.67
N VAL A 451 9.04 23.27 -10.71
CA VAL A 451 8.42 24.24 -9.81
C VAL A 451 6.90 24.20 -9.94
N VAL A 452 6.37 24.21 -11.16
CA VAL A 452 4.93 24.13 -11.41
C VAL A 452 4.36 22.83 -10.84
N LYS A 453 5.04 21.70 -11.06
CA LYS A 453 4.53 20.38 -10.66
C LYS A 453 4.59 20.15 -9.15
N TYR A 454 5.67 20.53 -8.48
CA TYR A 454 5.98 20.05 -7.12
C TYR A 454 5.82 21.09 -6.01
N TRP A 455 5.55 22.36 -6.30
CA TRP A 455 5.39 23.34 -5.21
C TRP A 455 4.28 22.98 -4.20
N PRO A 456 3.09 22.44 -4.58
CA PRO A 456 2.07 22.11 -3.58
C PRO A 456 2.58 21.02 -2.64
N TYR A 457 3.29 20.03 -3.21
CA TYR A 457 3.89 18.92 -2.48
C TYR A 457 4.97 19.37 -1.49
N HIS A 458 5.85 20.30 -1.90
CA HIS A 458 6.85 20.85 -0.97
C HIS A 458 6.22 21.71 0.12
N VAL A 459 5.20 22.51 -0.19
CA VAL A 459 4.52 23.33 0.81
C VAL A 459 3.77 22.44 1.81
N SER A 460 3.03 21.42 1.35
CA SER A 460 2.28 20.53 2.26
C SER A 460 3.19 19.76 3.22
N ASN A 461 4.38 19.33 2.77
CA ASN A 461 5.34 18.58 3.57
C ASN A 461 6.33 19.44 4.37
N GLY A 462 6.41 20.75 4.09
CA GLY A 462 7.40 21.65 4.65
C GLY A 462 6.84 22.82 5.45
N THR A 463 5.53 22.82 5.72
CA THR A 463 4.86 23.92 6.43
C THR A 463 3.84 23.40 7.45
N PRO A 464 3.63 24.15 8.55
CA PRO A 464 2.84 23.65 9.66
C PRO A 464 1.36 23.67 9.28
N ARG A 465 0.58 22.73 9.83
CA ARG A 465 -0.89 22.73 9.67
C ARG A 465 -1.57 23.78 10.55
N SER A 466 -0.94 24.22 11.65
CA SER A 466 -1.48 25.26 12.53
C SER A 466 -1.55 26.61 11.81
N ASN A 467 -2.73 27.21 11.75
CA ASN A 467 -2.96 28.50 11.08
C ASN A 467 -2.11 29.65 11.69
N ASP A 468 -1.96 29.66 13.02
CA ASP A 468 -1.12 30.65 13.72
C ASP A 468 0.35 30.56 13.29
N GLN A 469 0.87 29.35 13.09
CA GLN A 469 2.24 29.14 12.63
C GLN A 469 2.35 29.36 11.12
N TRP A 470 1.36 28.93 10.33
CA TRP A 470 1.32 29.11 8.88
C TRP A 470 1.34 30.58 8.47
N SER A 471 0.53 31.41 9.13
CA SER A 471 0.42 32.85 8.82
C SER A 471 1.74 33.62 9.02
N GLN A 472 2.66 33.08 9.83
CA GLN A 472 3.99 33.63 10.08
C GLN A 472 5.05 33.16 9.05
N THR A 473 4.71 32.21 8.18
CA THR A 473 5.64 31.68 7.18
C THR A 473 5.79 32.64 5.99
N ASN A 474 6.97 32.62 5.38
CA ASN A 474 7.21 33.31 4.10
C ASN A 474 6.42 32.69 2.94
N HIS A 475 6.03 31.41 3.05
CA HIS A 475 5.18 30.73 2.07
C HIS A 475 3.81 31.38 2.00
N CYS A 476 3.18 31.61 3.15
CA CYS A 476 1.89 32.28 3.25
C CYS A 476 1.94 33.70 2.65
N SER A 477 2.96 34.49 3.01
CA SER A 477 3.10 35.84 2.48
C SER A 477 3.33 35.86 0.97
N THR A 478 4.12 34.92 0.44
CA THR A 478 4.37 34.80 -1.01
C THR A 478 3.09 34.41 -1.75
N LEU A 479 2.36 33.39 -1.28
CA LEU A 479 1.10 32.93 -1.88
C LEU A 479 0.05 34.03 -1.97
N ARG A 480 -0.04 34.90 -0.94
CA ARG A 480 -0.95 36.05 -0.94
C ARG A 480 -0.63 37.11 -2.01
N THR A 481 0.60 37.12 -2.54
CA THR A 481 1.02 38.09 -3.58
C THR A 481 0.90 37.58 -5.01
N VAL A 482 0.54 36.29 -5.20
CA VAL A 482 0.46 35.69 -6.53
C VAL A 482 -0.74 36.25 -7.31
N SER A 483 -0.48 36.82 -8.49
CA SER A 483 -1.54 37.39 -9.34
C SER A 483 -2.50 36.32 -9.88
N THR A 484 -3.76 36.68 -10.16
CA THR A 484 -4.74 35.76 -10.78
C THR A 484 -4.22 35.14 -12.07
N GLY A 485 -3.60 35.92 -12.95
CA GLY A 485 -3.05 35.42 -14.21
C GLY A 485 -1.93 34.38 -13.99
N THR A 486 -1.10 34.57 -12.96
CA THR A 486 -0.08 33.59 -12.56
C THR A 486 -0.70 32.30 -12.02
N ARG A 487 -1.76 32.40 -11.21
CA ARG A 487 -2.49 31.24 -10.64
C ARG A 487 -3.13 30.38 -11.73
N GLN A 488 -3.85 31.01 -12.67
CA GLN A 488 -4.47 30.31 -13.81
C GLN A 488 -3.43 29.68 -14.73
N GLN A 489 -2.37 30.42 -15.06
CA GLN A 489 -1.28 29.90 -15.89
C GLN A 489 -0.59 28.71 -15.24
N TRP A 490 -0.36 28.77 -13.92
CA TRP A 490 0.16 27.64 -13.17
C TRP A 490 -0.77 26.43 -13.26
N ALA A 491 -2.06 26.59 -12.98
CA ALA A 491 -3.03 25.49 -12.96
C ALA A 491 -3.08 24.75 -14.30
N ILE A 492 -3.07 25.49 -15.41
CA ILE A 492 -3.01 24.92 -16.76
C ILE A 492 -1.70 24.15 -16.99
N LEU A 493 -0.56 24.72 -16.60
CA LEU A 493 0.74 24.05 -16.78
C LEU A 493 0.88 22.82 -15.89
N PHE A 494 0.35 22.88 -14.67
CA PHE A 494 0.29 21.77 -13.73
C PHE A 494 -0.52 20.62 -14.33
N TRP A 495 -1.72 20.90 -14.82
CA TRP A 495 -2.55 19.91 -15.51
C TRP A 495 -1.82 19.29 -16.70
N ARG A 496 -1.27 20.11 -17.60
CA ARG A 496 -0.51 19.63 -18.78
C ARG A 496 0.71 18.78 -18.41
N SER A 497 1.31 19.04 -17.24
CA SER A 497 2.46 18.28 -16.76
C SER A 497 2.09 16.87 -16.27
N LEU A 498 0.86 16.70 -15.78
CA LEU A 498 0.34 15.42 -15.31
C LEU A 498 -0.44 14.68 -16.41
N MET A 499 -1.11 15.42 -17.30
CA MET A 499 -2.01 14.93 -18.34
C MET A 499 -1.62 15.48 -19.72
N PRO A 500 -0.55 14.97 -20.34
CA PRO A 500 -0.14 15.41 -21.67
C PRO A 500 -1.06 14.91 -22.79
N GLU A 501 -1.87 13.87 -22.55
CA GLU A 501 -2.70 13.18 -23.56
C GLU A 501 -4.18 13.61 -23.58
N VAL A 502 -4.65 14.32 -22.55
CA VAL A 502 -6.06 14.73 -22.40
C VAL A 502 -6.27 16.13 -23.00
N ASP A 503 -7.40 16.33 -23.69
CA ASP A 503 -7.77 17.60 -24.35
C ASP A 503 -7.55 18.81 -23.40
N GLU A 504 -6.91 19.86 -23.93
CA GLU A 504 -6.36 20.96 -23.14
C GLU A 504 -7.43 21.69 -22.30
N LEU A 505 -7.27 21.70 -20.96
CA LEU A 505 -7.92 22.70 -20.09
C LEU A 505 -7.67 24.11 -20.66
N ARG A 506 -8.75 24.88 -20.80
CA ARG A 506 -8.73 26.25 -21.34
C ARG A 506 -8.72 27.26 -20.21
N LEU A 507 -8.25 28.47 -20.50
CA LEU A 507 -8.35 29.61 -19.56
C LEU A 507 -9.81 29.87 -19.14
N GLU A 508 -10.78 29.55 -20.01
CA GLU A 508 -12.21 29.70 -19.76
C GLU A 508 -12.75 28.77 -18.66
N ASP A 509 -12.04 27.68 -18.33
CA ASP A 509 -12.42 26.75 -17.26
C ASP A 509 -12.12 27.32 -15.85
N PHE A 510 -11.31 28.39 -15.79
CA PHE A 510 -10.98 29.12 -14.58
C PHE A 510 -11.60 30.53 -14.62
N GLY A 511 -12.37 30.87 -13.58
CA GLY A 511 -12.96 32.21 -13.46
C GLY A 511 -11.88 33.27 -13.19
N GLU A 512 -12.08 34.49 -13.70
CA GLU A 512 -11.18 35.64 -13.41
C GLU A 512 -11.17 36.03 -11.92
N GLU A 513 -12.19 35.65 -11.16
CA GLU A 513 -12.32 35.91 -9.72
C GLU A 513 -12.03 34.68 -8.85
N ASP A 514 -11.62 33.54 -9.44
CA ASP A 514 -11.35 32.33 -8.66
C ASP A 514 -10.28 32.59 -7.59
N SER A 515 -10.58 32.22 -6.33
CA SER A 515 -9.60 32.24 -5.25
C SER A 515 -8.54 31.15 -5.48
N MET A 516 -7.40 31.24 -4.79
CA MET A 516 -6.36 30.21 -4.92
C MET A 516 -6.86 28.86 -4.40
N VAL A 517 -7.66 28.89 -3.34
CA VAL A 517 -8.34 27.74 -2.74
C VAL A 517 -9.26 27.09 -3.77
N LEU A 518 -10.15 27.87 -4.41
CA LEU A 518 -11.07 27.35 -5.43
C LEU A 518 -10.32 26.77 -6.64
N THR A 519 -9.20 27.40 -7.05
CA THR A 519 -8.36 26.88 -8.14
C THR A 519 -7.77 25.50 -7.79
N LEU A 520 -7.27 25.34 -6.55
CA LEU A 520 -6.71 24.06 -6.07
C LEU A 520 -7.78 22.97 -6.00
N ARG A 521 -8.98 23.31 -5.49
CA ARG A 521 -10.12 22.38 -5.41
C ARG A 521 -10.61 21.93 -6.80
N LYS A 522 -10.73 22.84 -7.76
CA LYS A 522 -11.08 22.50 -9.16
C LYS A 522 -10.08 21.52 -9.77
N LEU A 523 -8.78 21.74 -9.57
CA LEU A 523 -7.73 20.82 -10.02
C LEU A 523 -7.88 19.44 -9.38
N VAL A 524 -8.17 19.37 -8.08
CA VAL A 524 -8.39 18.11 -7.37
C VAL A 524 -9.58 17.35 -7.95
N TYR A 525 -10.70 18.04 -8.18
CA TYR A 525 -11.89 17.47 -8.80
C TYR A 525 -11.57 16.85 -10.17
N TRP A 526 -10.88 17.58 -11.05
CA TRP A 526 -10.51 17.06 -12.37
C TRP A 526 -9.50 15.91 -12.31
N LEU A 527 -8.54 15.96 -11.38
CA LEU A 527 -7.63 14.84 -11.15
C LEU A 527 -8.41 13.59 -10.71
N GLY A 528 -9.47 13.75 -9.90
CA GLY A 528 -10.35 12.66 -9.49
C GLY A 528 -11.09 12.02 -10.67
N GLU A 529 -11.73 12.84 -11.50
CA GLU A 529 -12.48 12.39 -12.68
C GLU A 529 -11.61 11.68 -13.73
N SER A 530 -10.34 12.07 -13.84
CA SER A 530 -9.41 11.48 -14.81
C SER A 530 -9.04 10.02 -14.53
N GLY A 531 -9.36 9.51 -13.33
CA GLY A 531 -9.07 8.14 -12.91
C GLY A 531 -7.57 7.80 -12.90
N GLY A 532 -6.71 8.81 -12.81
CA GLY A 532 -5.27 8.67 -12.68
C GLY A 532 -4.80 8.60 -11.23
N ASP A 533 -3.64 7.98 -11.04
CA ASP A 533 -2.96 7.81 -9.76
C ASP A 533 -2.20 9.10 -9.36
N HIS A 534 -2.98 10.14 -9.04
CA HIS A 534 -2.50 11.48 -8.70
C HIS A 534 -2.91 11.92 -7.29
N TRP A 535 -3.28 10.97 -6.43
CA TRP A 535 -3.78 11.25 -5.09
C TRP A 535 -2.75 12.03 -4.25
N GLY A 536 -1.45 11.76 -4.40
CA GLY A 536 -0.39 12.51 -3.70
C GLY A 536 -0.42 14.00 -4.03
N PHE A 537 -0.77 14.34 -5.28
CA PHE A 537 -0.98 15.72 -5.70
C PHE A 537 -2.34 16.29 -5.27
N GLN A 538 -3.41 15.48 -5.29
CA GLN A 538 -4.73 15.90 -4.78
C GLN A 538 -4.64 16.27 -3.30
N MET A 539 -4.06 15.37 -2.50
CA MET A 539 -3.78 15.56 -1.08
C MET A 539 -2.94 16.82 -0.85
N ALA A 540 -1.83 16.98 -1.58
CA ALA A 540 -0.98 18.17 -1.45
C ALA A 540 -1.71 19.47 -1.80
N CYS A 541 -2.55 19.47 -2.84
CA CYS A 541 -3.35 20.65 -3.21
C CYS A 541 -4.37 21.01 -2.14
N LEU A 542 -5.10 20.03 -1.59
CA LEU A 542 -6.09 20.25 -0.53
C LEU A 542 -5.43 20.65 0.80
N GLU A 543 -4.31 20.02 1.15
CA GLU A 543 -3.46 20.38 2.29
C GLU A 543 -2.99 21.84 2.22
N VAL A 544 -2.63 22.32 1.03
CA VAL A 544 -2.30 23.73 0.83
C VAL A 544 -3.56 24.60 0.89
N ALA A 545 -4.68 24.16 0.30
CA ALA A 545 -5.93 24.89 0.27
C ALA A 545 -6.45 25.21 1.68
N VAL A 546 -6.51 24.21 2.56
CA VAL A 546 -6.95 24.38 3.96
C VAL A 546 -5.98 25.20 4.80
N ARG A 547 -4.70 25.31 4.42
CA ARG A 547 -3.76 26.24 5.06
C ARG A 547 -3.99 27.67 4.60
N ILE A 548 -4.25 27.89 3.31
CA ILE A 548 -4.50 29.23 2.76
C ILE A 548 -5.77 29.83 3.36
N ASP A 549 -6.82 29.03 3.44
CA ASP A 549 -8.10 29.38 4.03
C ASP A 549 -8.59 28.24 4.93
N ASP A 550 -8.26 28.35 6.21
CA ASP A 550 -8.67 27.39 7.24
C ASP A 550 -10.16 27.49 7.58
N ASP A 551 -10.85 28.51 7.05
CA ASP A 551 -12.29 28.71 7.23
C ASP A 551 -13.12 28.16 6.03
N ASP A 552 -12.47 27.60 5.00
CA ASP A 552 -13.16 26.91 3.88
C ASP A 552 -13.58 25.48 4.30
N ALA A 553 -14.84 25.33 4.71
CA ALA A 553 -15.42 24.06 5.14
C ALA A 553 -15.44 22.99 4.05
N ASP A 554 -15.52 23.38 2.78
CA ASP A 554 -15.57 22.43 1.67
C ASP A 554 -14.18 21.88 1.39
N ALA A 555 -13.14 22.72 1.44
CA ALA A 555 -11.74 22.28 1.31
C ALA A 555 -11.40 21.22 2.37
N TRP A 556 -11.85 21.44 3.62
CA TRP A 556 -11.72 20.47 4.70
C TRP A 556 -12.52 19.18 4.45
N SER A 557 -13.73 19.29 3.89
CA SER A 557 -14.56 18.14 3.56
C SER A 557 -13.91 17.30 2.44
N GLU A 558 -13.47 17.94 1.35
CA GLU A 558 -12.75 17.30 0.24
C GLU A 558 -11.46 16.62 0.73
N LEU A 559 -10.71 17.26 1.65
CA LEU A 559 -9.52 16.66 2.27
C LEU A 559 -9.87 15.40 3.08
N GLY A 560 -10.97 15.45 3.84
CA GLY A 560 -11.50 14.29 4.56
C GLY A 560 -11.87 13.13 3.64
N TRP A 561 -12.50 13.42 2.51
CA TRP A 561 -12.82 12.41 1.49
C TRP A 561 -11.58 11.78 0.87
N CYS A 562 -10.57 12.59 0.49
CA CYS A 562 -9.32 12.06 -0.06
C CYS A 562 -8.58 11.16 0.95
N TYR A 563 -8.53 11.56 2.23
CA TYR A 563 -7.97 10.71 3.28
C TYR A 563 -8.76 9.43 3.50
N LYS A 564 -10.09 9.49 3.55
CA LYS A 564 -10.97 8.33 3.73
C LYS A 564 -10.80 7.35 2.58
N ALA A 565 -10.84 7.83 1.33
CA ALA A 565 -10.63 6.99 0.15
C ALA A 565 -9.25 6.31 0.17
N ARG A 566 -8.20 7.01 0.66
CA ARG A 566 -6.88 6.41 0.86
C ARG A 566 -6.89 5.36 1.97
N GLY A 567 -7.59 5.62 3.07
CA GLY A 567 -7.83 4.64 4.14
C GLY A 567 -8.50 3.37 3.61
N ASP A 568 -9.53 3.52 2.77
CA ASP A 568 -10.25 2.41 2.14
C ASP A 568 -9.33 1.59 1.21
N ALA A 569 -8.47 2.26 0.44
CA ALA A 569 -7.54 1.61 -0.49
C ALA A 569 -6.32 0.95 0.19
N MET A 570 -5.82 1.51 1.30
CA MET A 570 -4.64 0.96 2.01
C MET A 570 -5.00 0.04 3.16
N GLY A 571 -6.21 0.19 3.73
CA GLY A 571 -6.58 -0.39 5.01
C GLY A 571 -5.80 0.19 6.20
N THR A 572 -5.21 1.38 6.08
CA THR A 572 -4.38 1.98 7.14
C THR A 572 -5.18 2.90 8.06
N LEU A 573 -5.15 2.64 9.36
CA LEU A 573 -5.80 3.45 10.40
C LEU A 573 -5.41 4.93 10.35
N GLN A 574 -4.14 5.23 10.09
CA GLN A 574 -3.61 6.60 10.06
C GLN A 574 -4.37 7.50 9.07
N MET A 575 -4.76 6.99 7.90
CA MET A 575 -5.49 7.78 6.92
C MET A 575 -6.92 8.06 7.37
N TYR A 576 -7.58 7.13 8.05
CA TYR A 576 -8.89 7.39 8.64
C TYR A 576 -8.82 8.39 9.80
N GLU A 577 -7.76 8.35 10.61
CA GLU A 577 -7.55 9.33 11.68
C GLU A 577 -7.37 10.75 11.11
N GLU A 578 -6.62 10.89 10.01
CA GLU A 578 -6.48 12.18 9.30
C GLU A 578 -7.80 12.63 8.66
N ALA A 579 -8.60 11.70 8.12
CA ALA A 579 -9.95 12.00 7.63
C ALA A 579 -10.86 12.52 8.76
N VAL A 580 -10.82 11.91 9.95
CA VAL A 580 -11.56 12.36 11.13
C VAL A 580 -11.17 13.79 11.52
N VAL A 581 -9.87 14.11 11.50
CA VAL A 581 -9.40 15.48 11.78
C VAL A 581 -9.99 16.48 10.78
N ALA A 582 -9.94 16.15 9.48
CA ALA A 582 -10.45 17.02 8.43
C ALA A 582 -11.99 17.21 8.51
N PHE A 583 -12.76 16.13 8.65
CA PHE A 583 -14.22 16.22 8.79
C PHE A 583 -14.65 16.94 10.06
N ARG A 584 -13.93 16.76 11.18
CA ARG A 584 -14.20 17.50 12.41
C ARG A 584 -13.99 19.01 12.22
N ARG A 585 -12.95 19.42 11.48
CA ARG A 585 -12.72 20.83 11.17
C ARG A 585 -13.80 21.39 10.24
N ALA A 586 -14.20 20.66 9.19
CA ALA A 586 -15.32 21.03 8.33
C ALA A 586 -16.63 21.23 9.11
N LEU A 587 -16.92 20.32 10.05
CA LEU A 587 -18.09 20.41 10.92
C LEU A 587 -18.06 21.65 11.82
N GLN A 588 -16.91 22.01 12.38
CA GLN A 588 -16.78 23.22 13.22
C GLN A 588 -17.08 24.51 12.46
N LEU A 589 -16.82 24.54 11.15
CA LEU A 589 -17.03 25.70 10.29
C LEU A 589 -18.46 25.83 9.76
N ARG A 590 -19.22 24.74 9.80
CA ARG A 590 -20.63 24.69 9.40
C ARG A 590 -21.49 24.73 10.66
N PRO A 591 -22.11 25.86 11.05
CA PRO A 591 -23.03 25.89 12.18
C PRO A 591 -24.30 25.07 11.89
N ASP A 592 -25.10 24.75 12.92
CA ASP A 592 -26.32 23.92 12.79
C ASP A 592 -27.32 24.44 11.75
N SER A 593 -27.31 25.74 11.44
CA SER A 593 -28.16 26.37 10.43
C SER A 593 -27.65 26.20 8.99
N HIS A 594 -26.45 25.66 8.80
CA HIS A 594 -25.85 25.43 7.49
C HIS A 594 -26.46 24.19 6.83
N HIS A 595 -26.77 24.29 5.54
CA HIS A 595 -27.42 23.20 4.79
C HIS A 595 -26.62 21.89 4.82
N ASP A 596 -25.29 21.96 4.72
CA ASP A 596 -24.43 20.76 4.76
C ASP A 596 -23.99 20.33 6.18
N HIS A 597 -24.54 20.91 7.24
CA HIS A 597 -24.14 20.54 8.61
C HIS A 597 -24.44 19.07 8.92
N ALA A 598 -25.64 18.61 8.54
CA ALA A 598 -26.04 17.21 8.69
C ALA A 598 -25.15 16.26 7.87
N GLU A 599 -24.71 16.69 6.68
CA GLU A 599 -23.75 15.92 5.87
C GLU A 599 -22.38 15.83 6.54
N SER A 600 -21.86 16.94 7.09
CA SER A 600 -20.59 16.93 7.81
C SER A 600 -20.62 16.01 9.04
N LEU A 601 -21.74 15.99 9.77
CA LEU A 601 -21.94 15.07 10.88
C LEU A 601 -21.91 13.61 10.41
N ASP A 602 -22.57 13.29 9.30
CA ASP A 602 -22.60 11.93 8.75
C ASP A 602 -21.23 11.47 8.23
N ASN A 603 -20.50 12.37 7.56
CA ASN A 603 -19.14 12.09 7.07
C ASN A 603 -18.18 11.79 8.22
N LEU A 604 -18.27 12.58 9.31
CA LEU A 604 -17.52 12.34 10.54
C LEU A 604 -17.94 11.03 11.20
N ALA A 605 -19.24 10.78 11.36
CA ALA A 605 -19.79 9.58 12.00
C ALA A 605 -19.36 8.30 11.28
N THR A 606 -19.47 8.28 9.95
CA THR A 606 -19.08 7.13 9.12
C THR A 606 -17.58 6.85 9.25
N THR A 607 -16.74 7.90 9.28
CA THR A 607 -15.28 7.73 9.38
C THR A 607 -14.86 7.29 10.78
N LEU A 608 -15.50 7.82 11.84
CA LEU A 608 -15.28 7.36 13.21
C LEU A 608 -15.68 5.88 13.40
N TRP A 609 -16.77 5.46 12.76
CA TRP A 609 -17.17 4.05 12.72
C TRP A 609 -16.13 3.18 12.00
N LEU A 610 -15.54 3.65 10.90
CA LEU A 610 -14.44 2.95 10.22
C LEU A 610 -13.19 2.83 11.10
N CYS A 611 -12.81 3.91 11.81
CA CYS A 611 -11.73 3.86 12.79
C CYS A 611 -12.00 2.79 13.86
N TYR A 612 -13.20 2.81 14.44
CA TYR A 612 -13.62 1.82 15.44
C TYR A 612 -13.57 0.38 14.89
N ARG A 613 -13.97 0.14 13.64
CA ARG A 613 -13.84 -1.19 13.02
C ARG A 613 -12.40 -1.68 12.92
N GLN A 614 -11.44 -0.77 12.79
CA GLN A 614 -10.02 -1.13 12.68
C GLN A 614 -9.31 -1.29 14.02
N ASN A 615 -9.61 -0.45 15.01
CA ASN A 615 -8.87 -0.41 16.27
C ASN A 615 -9.70 -0.80 17.51
N GLY A 616 -11.01 -1.02 17.36
CA GLY A 616 -11.92 -1.33 18.46
C GLY A 616 -12.18 -0.18 19.44
N ASN A 617 -11.82 1.06 19.09
CA ASN A 617 -11.98 2.21 19.99
C ASN A 617 -13.44 2.60 20.18
N HIS A 618 -13.97 2.31 21.37
CA HIS A 618 -15.35 2.57 21.75
C HIS A 618 -15.72 4.05 21.85
N ASP A 619 -14.76 4.93 22.11
CA ASP A 619 -15.02 6.37 22.14
C ASP A 619 -15.36 6.88 20.75
N CYS A 620 -14.69 6.35 19.71
CA CYS A 620 -15.05 6.64 18.32
C CYS A 620 -16.47 6.16 17.98
N LEU A 621 -16.89 4.99 18.46
CA LEU A 621 -18.25 4.48 18.22
C LEU A 621 -19.31 5.36 18.92
N LYS A 622 -19.07 5.77 20.16
CA LYS A 622 -19.99 6.66 20.90
C LYS A 622 -20.10 8.03 20.23
N GLU A 623 -18.98 8.60 19.79
CA GLU A 623 -18.96 9.85 19.04
C GLU A 623 -19.71 9.70 17.70
N ALA A 624 -19.52 8.58 16.98
CA ALA A 624 -20.25 8.29 15.74
C ALA A 624 -21.77 8.24 15.95
N ILE A 625 -22.25 7.52 16.98
CA ILE A 625 -23.67 7.45 17.33
C ILE A 625 -24.22 8.85 17.64
N SER A 626 -23.51 9.64 18.43
CA SER A 626 -23.91 11.01 18.77
C SER A 626 -24.00 11.91 17.52
N CYS A 627 -23.03 11.82 16.61
CA CYS A 627 -23.04 12.58 15.36
C CYS A 627 -24.21 12.16 14.46
N SER A 628 -24.43 10.86 14.24
CA SER A 628 -25.54 10.35 13.42
C SER A 628 -26.91 10.73 14.00
N HIS A 629 -27.09 10.67 15.32
CA HIS A 629 -28.33 11.09 15.97
C HIS A 629 -28.59 12.59 15.77
N THR A 630 -27.55 13.41 15.85
CA THR A 630 -27.64 14.86 15.62
C THR A 630 -27.98 15.16 14.15
N ALA A 631 -27.33 14.49 13.20
CA ALA A 631 -27.62 14.63 11.77
C ALA A 631 -29.09 14.30 11.44
N LEU A 632 -29.61 13.23 12.05
CA LEU A 632 -30.99 12.80 11.90
C LEU A 632 -31.99 13.81 12.51
N THR A 633 -31.65 14.39 13.67
CA THR A 633 -32.47 15.41 14.35
C THR A 633 -32.59 16.68 13.51
N LEU A 634 -31.51 17.07 12.83
CA LEU A 634 -31.47 18.23 11.94
C LEU A 634 -32.14 18.00 10.57
N SER A 635 -32.51 16.75 10.27
CA SER A 635 -33.05 16.33 8.97
C SER A 635 -34.48 15.76 9.10
N PRO A 636 -35.47 16.54 9.57
CA PRO A 636 -36.85 16.07 9.73
C PRO A 636 -37.48 15.71 8.38
N ALA A 637 -38.37 14.72 8.37
CA ALA A 637 -39.07 14.33 7.15
C ALA A 637 -39.99 15.47 6.63
N PRO A 638 -40.07 15.72 5.31
CA PRO A 638 -39.31 15.08 4.24
C PRO A 638 -37.92 15.73 4.03
N HIS A 639 -36.85 14.94 4.12
CA HIS A 639 -35.49 15.35 3.78
C HIS A 639 -34.85 14.29 2.87
N PRO A 640 -34.19 14.67 1.75
CA PRO A 640 -33.69 13.71 0.75
C PRO A 640 -32.69 12.71 1.34
N ASP A 641 -31.77 13.17 2.19
CA ASP A 641 -30.76 12.31 2.84
C ASP A 641 -31.22 11.62 4.13
N ARG A 642 -32.49 11.77 4.55
CA ARG A 642 -32.93 11.22 5.84
C ARG A 642 -32.73 9.71 5.93
N GLU A 643 -32.98 9.01 4.83
CA GLU A 643 -32.80 7.56 4.73
C GLU A 643 -31.34 7.14 5.00
N ARG A 644 -30.38 7.88 4.43
CA ARG A 644 -28.96 7.67 4.66
C ARG A 644 -28.59 7.85 6.13
N TYR A 645 -29.07 8.92 6.78
CA TYR A 645 -28.81 9.17 8.20
C TYR A 645 -29.45 8.12 9.13
N LEU A 646 -30.66 7.66 8.81
CA LEU A 646 -31.33 6.57 9.53
C LEU A 646 -30.48 5.29 9.46
N ASN A 647 -30.00 4.93 8.27
CA ASN A 647 -29.12 3.77 8.10
C ASN A 647 -27.79 3.94 8.84
N ALA A 648 -27.16 5.11 8.78
CA ALA A 648 -25.88 5.35 9.46
C ALA A 648 -26.01 5.20 10.99
N LEU A 649 -27.07 5.76 11.58
CA LEU A 649 -27.37 5.61 12.99
C LEU A 649 -27.69 4.16 13.35
N ALA A 650 -28.57 3.50 12.58
CA ALA A 650 -28.98 2.12 12.83
C ALA A 650 -27.80 1.14 12.71
N ASN A 651 -26.87 1.35 11.78
CA ASN A 651 -25.63 0.56 11.68
C ASN A 651 -24.74 0.74 12.92
N ALA A 652 -24.52 1.99 13.36
CA ALA A 652 -23.71 2.26 14.53
C ALA A 652 -24.33 1.68 15.82
N LEU A 653 -25.65 1.79 15.98
CA LEU A 653 -26.40 1.21 17.08
C LEU A 653 -26.46 -0.32 17.02
N SER A 654 -26.58 -0.91 15.82
CA SER A 654 -26.52 -2.37 15.65
C SER A 654 -25.16 -2.91 16.13
N HIS A 655 -24.07 -2.25 15.77
CA HIS A 655 -22.75 -2.60 16.31
C HIS A 655 -22.70 -2.39 17.83
N PHE A 656 -23.20 -1.29 18.37
CA PHE A 656 -23.28 -1.09 19.83
C PHE A 656 -24.10 -2.19 20.54
N TYR A 657 -25.20 -2.62 19.93
CA TYR A 657 -26.02 -3.74 20.40
C TYR A 657 -25.23 -5.04 20.44
N THR A 658 -24.49 -5.40 19.38
CA THR A 658 -23.62 -6.60 19.39
C THR A 658 -22.60 -6.57 20.53
N HIS A 659 -22.30 -5.40 21.09
CA HIS A 659 -21.41 -5.21 22.23
C HIS A 659 -22.10 -5.36 23.58
N ASN A 660 -23.20 -4.65 23.79
CA ASN A 660 -23.84 -4.55 25.12
C ASN A 660 -24.99 -5.54 25.32
N GLY A 661 -25.50 -6.13 24.24
CA GLY A 661 -26.62 -7.08 24.28
C GLY A 661 -27.95 -6.47 24.72
N ASP A 662 -28.06 -5.14 24.75
CA ASP A 662 -29.25 -4.45 25.23
C ASP A 662 -30.42 -4.57 24.23
N PRO A 663 -31.51 -5.29 24.59
CA PRO A 663 -32.63 -5.47 23.70
C PRO A 663 -33.37 -4.17 23.37
N GLU A 664 -33.27 -3.11 24.18
CA GLU A 664 -33.89 -1.81 23.85
C GLU A 664 -33.18 -1.15 22.66
N THR A 665 -31.85 -1.14 22.66
CA THR A 665 -31.03 -0.69 21.51
C THR A 665 -31.41 -1.43 20.22
N LEU A 666 -31.62 -2.75 20.27
CA LEU A 666 -32.00 -3.52 19.08
C LEU A 666 -33.40 -3.15 18.57
N ASN A 667 -34.36 -2.89 19.46
CA ASN A 667 -35.68 -2.42 19.06
C ASN A 667 -35.63 -1.03 18.41
N GLU A 668 -34.74 -0.14 18.89
CA GLU A 668 -34.48 1.15 18.25
C GLU A 668 -33.91 0.96 16.83
N VAL A 669 -32.90 0.09 16.66
CA VAL A 669 -32.34 -0.25 15.35
C VAL A 669 -33.42 -0.72 14.36
N ILE A 670 -34.31 -1.61 14.80
CA ILE A 670 -35.42 -2.10 13.97
C ILE A 670 -36.38 -0.96 13.59
N SER A 671 -36.69 -0.07 14.54
CA SER A 671 -37.53 1.10 14.28
C SER A 671 -36.92 2.02 13.23
N LEU A 672 -35.61 2.30 13.35
CA LEU A 672 -34.88 3.15 12.40
C LEU A 672 -34.82 2.53 11.00
N TYR A 673 -34.56 1.22 10.89
CA TYR A 673 -34.55 0.53 9.59
C TYR A 673 -35.93 0.44 8.95
N ARG A 674 -37.01 0.31 9.75
CA ARG A 674 -38.39 0.38 9.23
C ARG A 674 -38.67 1.75 8.62
N GLU A 675 -38.31 2.83 9.32
CA GLU A 675 -38.47 4.19 8.80
C GLU A 675 -37.62 4.41 7.52
N ALA A 676 -36.37 3.93 7.50
CA ALA A 676 -35.51 4.01 6.32
C ALA A 676 -36.12 3.28 5.11
N LEU A 677 -36.68 2.10 5.33
CA LEU A 677 -37.34 1.31 4.29
C LEU A 677 -38.60 2.00 3.73
N GLU A 678 -39.37 2.70 4.57
CA GLU A 678 -40.55 3.48 4.14
C GLU A 678 -40.16 4.64 3.21
N LEU A 679 -38.97 5.22 3.38
CA LEU A 679 -38.42 6.27 2.51
C LEU A 679 -37.86 5.74 1.18
N CYS A 680 -37.74 4.41 1.03
CA CYS A 680 -37.23 3.72 -0.15
C CYS A 680 -38.34 2.92 -0.89
N PRO A 681 -39.39 3.56 -1.46
CA PRO A 681 -40.43 2.83 -2.19
C PRO A 681 -39.89 2.20 -3.49
N PRO A 682 -40.42 1.06 -3.97
CA PRO A 682 -40.00 0.50 -5.27
C PRO A 682 -40.26 1.51 -6.41
N PRO A 683 -39.32 1.73 -7.36
CA PRO A 683 -38.03 1.04 -7.57
C PRO A 683 -36.80 1.83 -7.06
N HIS A 684 -36.79 2.32 -5.81
CA HIS A 684 -35.64 3.04 -5.23
C HIS A 684 -34.36 2.18 -5.24
N PRO A 685 -33.20 2.74 -5.66
CA PRO A 685 -31.94 1.98 -5.79
C PRO A 685 -31.45 1.38 -4.46
N ASP A 686 -31.64 2.08 -3.35
CA ASP A 686 -31.17 1.63 -2.03
C ASP A 686 -32.15 0.72 -1.29
N ARG A 687 -33.37 0.52 -1.82
CA ARG A 687 -34.37 -0.36 -1.20
C ARG A 687 -33.84 -1.76 -0.85
N PRO A 688 -33.09 -2.46 -1.72
CA PRO A 688 -32.54 -3.77 -1.38
C PRO A 688 -31.54 -3.73 -0.22
N ILE A 689 -30.86 -2.61 0.01
CA ILE A 689 -29.96 -2.44 1.17
C ILE A 689 -30.81 -2.30 2.44
N SER A 690 -31.79 -1.40 2.45
CA SER A 690 -32.67 -1.18 3.61
C SER A 690 -33.46 -2.45 3.99
N LEU A 691 -33.90 -3.25 3.00
CA LEU A 691 -34.55 -4.54 3.22
C LEU A 691 -33.62 -5.56 3.91
N ASN A 692 -32.37 -5.68 3.47
CA ASN A 692 -31.41 -6.60 4.09
C ASN A 692 -31.05 -6.16 5.51
N ASN A 693 -30.82 -4.87 5.72
CA ASN A 693 -30.49 -4.34 7.05
C ASN A 693 -31.62 -4.58 8.07
N LEU A 694 -32.88 -4.35 7.67
CA LEU A 694 -34.03 -4.65 8.52
C LEU A 694 -34.16 -6.16 8.79
N GLY A 695 -33.96 -6.99 7.75
CA GLY A 695 -33.97 -8.45 7.88
C GLY A 695 -32.92 -8.95 8.88
N ASP A 696 -31.70 -8.44 8.81
CA ASP A 696 -30.62 -8.79 9.75
C ASP A 696 -30.96 -8.39 11.19
N ALA A 697 -31.52 -7.20 11.41
CA ALA A 697 -31.92 -6.75 12.74
C ALA A 697 -33.06 -7.61 13.33
N LEU A 698 -34.01 -8.05 12.50
CA LEU A 698 -35.08 -8.98 12.90
C LEU A 698 -34.55 -10.40 13.15
N HIS A 699 -33.55 -10.84 12.37
CA HIS A 699 -32.83 -12.09 12.62
C HIS A 699 -32.09 -12.08 13.95
N ASP A 700 -31.42 -10.97 14.28
CA ASP A 700 -30.77 -10.79 15.57
C ASP A 700 -31.78 -10.76 16.72
N LEU A 701 -32.94 -10.10 16.53
CA LEU A 701 -34.01 -10.09 17.52
C LEU A 701 -34.51 -11.51 17.81
N TYR A 702 -34.67 -12.32 16.76
CA TYR A 702 -35.01 -13.74 16.89
C TYR A 702 -33.96 -14.50 17.72
N LYS A 703 -32.66 -14.26 17.50
CA LYS A 703 -31.60 -14.88 18.33
C LYS A 703 -31.71 -14.49 19.81
N CYS A 704 -32.23 -13.30 20.13
CA CYS A 704 -32.41 -12.86 21.51
C CYS A 704 -33.60 -13.51 22.22
N ASN A 705 -34.76 -13.56 21.54
CA ASN A 705 -36.03 -13.85 22.19
C ASN A 705 -36.72 -15.12 21.70
N GLY A 706 -36.22 -15.74 20.63
CA GLY A 706 -36.78 -16.95 20.01
C GLY A 706 -38.11 -16.74 19.28
N ALA A 707 -38.55 -15.50 19.05
CA ALA A 707 -39.83 -15.18 18.42
C ALA A 707 -39.78 -15.44 16.92
N ILE A 708 -40.46 -16.50 16.49
CA ILE A 708 -40.43 -16.99 15.11
C ILE A 708 -41.05 -16.00 14.10
N GLU A 709 -41.94 -15.11 14.56
CA GLU A 709 -42.55 -14.08 13.73
C GLU A 709 -41.50 -13.13 13.14
N GLY A 710 -40.51 -12.72 13.94
CA GLY A 710 -39.41 -11.86 13.47
C GLY A 710 -38.53 -12.56 12.44
N LEU A 711 -38.26 -13.85 12.64
CA LEU A 711 -37.49 -14.66 11.68
C LEU A 711 -38.23 -14.81 10.34
N ASN A 712 -39.54 -15.05 10.37
CA ASN A 712 -40.35 -15.14 9.16
C ASN A 712 -40.43 -13.79 8.40
N GLU A 713 -40.53 -12.68 9.14
CA GLU A 713 -40.45 -11.32 8.55
C GLU A 713 -39.07 -11.10 7.89
N ALA A 714 -37.98 -11.48 8.55
CA ALA A 714 -36.63 -11.40 7.99
C ALA A 714 -36.49 -12.19 6.67
N ILE A 715 -36.97 -13.44 6.63
CA ILE A 715 -36.98 -14.26 5.40
C ILE A 715 -37.72 -13.54 4.28
N SER A 716 -38.92 -13.00 4.56
CA SER A 716 -39.72 -12.27 3.58
C SER A 716 -38.98 -11.06 3.02
N LEU A 717 -38.30 -10.28 3.88
CA LEU A 717 -37.53 -9.10 3.48
C LEU A 717 -36.29 -9.45 2.64
N HIS A 718 -35.53 -10.47 3.04
CA HIS A 718 -34.38 -10.93 2.27
C HIS A 718 -34.78 -11.51 0.90
N CYS A 719 -35.92 -12.22 0.82
CA CYS A 719 -36.50 -12.67 -0.45
C CYS A 719 -36.83 -11.50 -1.37
N GLU A 720 -37.47 -10.44 -0.86
CA GLU A 720 -37.75 -9.23 -1.65
C GLU A 720 -36.44 -8.57 -2.13
N ALA A 721 -35.45 -8.43 -1.25
CA ALA A 721 -34.16 -7.83 -1.61
C ALA A 721 -33.43 -8.62 -2.71
N LEU A 722 -33.48 -9.95 -2.63
CA LEU A 722 -32.90 -10.84 -3.64
C LEU A 722 -33.63 -10.73 -4.99
N ALA A 723 -34.96 -10.62 -4.97
CA ALA A 723 -35.77 -10.47 -6.18
C ALA A 723 -35.47 -9.15 -6.92
N LEU A 724 -35.11 -8.09 -6.19
CA LEU A 724 -34.70 -6.80 -6.75
C LEU A 724 -33.27 -6.81 -7.32
N ARG A 725 -32.49 -7.88 -7.11
CA ARG A 725 -31.11 -8.04 -7.58
C ARG A 725 -30.96 -9.29 -8.47
N PRO A 726 -31.55 -9.29 -9.69
CA PRO A 726 -31.41 -10.41 -10.62
C PRO A 726 -29.95 -10.57 -11.09
N ALA A 727 -29.53 -11.79 -11.44
CA ALA A 727 -28.20 -12.00 -12.00
C ALA A 727 -28.04 -11.25 -13.35
N PRO A 728 -26.89 -10.59 -13.63
CA PRO A 728 -25.63 -10.60 -12.89
C PRO A 728 -25.40 -9.34 -12.01
N HIS A 729 -26.35 -8.96 -11.14
CA HIS A 729 -26.21 -7.79 -10.27
C HIS A 729 -25.03 -7.94 -9.26
N PRO A 730 -24.16 -6.92 -9.08
CA PRO A 730 -22.94 -7.02 -8.28
C PRO A 730 -23.19 -7.35 -6.80
N HIS A 731 -24.25 -6.80 -6.20
CA HIS A 731 -24.59 -7.05 -4.80
C HIS A 731 -25.52 -8.26 -4.55
N ARG A 732 -25.71 -9.14 -5.56
CA ARG A 732 -26.58 -10.32 -5.43
C ARG A 732 -26.04 -11.34 -4.43
N SER A 733 -24.73 -11.60 -4.43
CA SER A 733 -24.06 -12.55 -3.54
C SER A 733 -24.32 -12.26 -2.05
N ARG A 734 -24.34 -10.98 -1.69
CA ARG A 734 -24.65 -10.52 -0.34
C ARG A 734 -26.09 -10.86 0.05
N SER A 735 -27.07 -10.52 -0.79
CA SER A 735 -28.49 -10.83 -0.53
C SER A 735 -28.77 -12.35 -0.46
N LEU A 736 -28.09 -13.15 -1.28
CA LEU A 736 -28.14 -14.61 -1.18
C LEU A 736 -27.64 -15.09 0.18
N SER A 737 -26.53 -14.52 0.67
CA SER A 737 -25.93 -14.91 1.96
C SER A 737 -26.82 -14.55 3.16
N HIS A 738 -27.47 -13.38 3.14
CA HIS A 738 -28.43 -12.98 4.19
C HIS A 738 -29.64 -13.93 4.27
N LEU A 739 -30.25 -14.23 3.12
CA LEU A 739 -31.37 -15.17 3.06
C LEU A 739 -30.97 -16.57 3.53
N ALA A 740 -29.84 -17.08 3.05
CA ALA A 740 -29.33 -18.39 3.41
C ALA A 740 -29.02 -18.51 4.91
N SER A 741 -28.40 -17.50 5.52
CA SER A 741 -28.15 -17.49 6.98
C SER A 741 -29.46 -17.51 7.77
N THR A 742 -30.49 -16.81 7.30
CA THR A 742 -31.79 -16.76 7.98
C THR A 742 -32.53 -18.09 7.88
N LEU A 743 -32.46 -18.76 6.72
CA LEU A 743 -32.97 -20.12 6.51
C LEU A 743 -32.23 -21.16 7.36
N GLY A 744 -30.92 -20.98 7.56
CA GLY A 744 -30.14 -21.79 8.50
C GLY A 744 -30.67 -21.70 9.94
N SER A 745 -31.00 -20.50 10.41
CA SER A 745 -31.61 -20.32 11.74
C SER A 745 -33.04 -20.84 11.82
N LEU A 746 -33.79 -20.85 10.72
CA LEU A 746 -35.11 -21.51 10.67
C LEU A 746 -34.94 -23.02 10.88
N HIS A 747 -33.99 -23.64 10.19
CA HIS A 747 -33.64 -25.04 10.40
C HIS A 747 -33.23 -25.32 11.85
N GLU A 748 -32.39 -24.49 12.46
CA GLU A 748 -32.01 -24.64 13.88
C GLU A 748 -33.21 -24.58 14.82
N HIS A 749 -34.26 -23.82 14.47
CA HIS A 749 -35.48 -23.68 15.26
C HIS A 749 -36.36 -24.94 15.24
N ASN A 750 -36.65 -25.46 14.04
CA ASN A 750 -37.72 -26.43 13.81
C ASN A 750 -37.24 -27.75 13.18
N GLY A 751 -35.95 -27.88 12.88
CA GLY A 751 -35.36 -29.04 12.20
C GLY A 751 -35.72 -29.14 10.72
N ASP A 752 -36.16 -28.07 10.07
CA ASP A 752 -36.54 -28.05 8.66
C ASP A 752 -35.32 -28.28 7.75
N ILE A 753 -35.16 -29.51 7.28
CA ILE A 753 -34.04 -29.93 6.42
C ILE A 753 -34.16 -29.27 5.03
N ASP A 754 -35.37 -28.99 4.55
CA ASP A 754 -35.55 -28.35 3.25
C ASP A 754 -35.03 -26.90 3.29
N ALA A 755 -35.26 -26.18 4.40
CA ALA A 755 -34.69 -24.85 4.61
C ALA A 755 -33.16 -24.87 4.66
N LEU A 756 -32.55 -25.88 5.28
CA LEU A 756 -31.09 -26.05 5.31
C LEU A 756 -30.52 -26.36 3.91
N ASN A 757 -31.17 -27.23 3.14
CA ASN A 757 -30.77 -27.54 1.77
C ASN A 757 -30.87 -26.30 0.86
N GLU A 758 -31.92 -25.49 1.04
CA GLU A 758 -32.06 -24.21 0.34
C GLU A 758 -30.96 -23.23 0.73
N ALA A 759 -30.64 -23.11 2.02
CA ALA A 759 -29.52 -22.28 2.50
C ALA A 759 -28.17 -22.69 1.86
N ILE A 760 -27.87 -23.99 1.80
CA ILE A 760 -26.65 -24.50 1.17
C ILE A 760 -26.62 -24.16 -0.32
N SER A 761 -27.73 -24.35 -1.04
CA SER A 761 -27.85 -24.01 -2.46
C SER A 761 -27.59 -22.51 -2.71
N LEU A 762 -28.20 -21.64 -1.90
CA LEU A 762 -28.02 -20.19 -1.98
C LEU A 762 -26.59 -19.76 -1.65
N HIS A 763 -25.93 -20.39 -0.67
CA HIS A 763 -24.53 -20.13 -0.35
C HIS A 763 -23.58 -20.59 -1.46
N HIS A 764 -23.86 -21.71 -2.16
CA HIS A 764 -23.12 -22.09 -3.35
C HIS A 764 -23.27 -21.06 -4.48
N GLU A 765 -24.48 -20.55 -4.73
CA GLU A 765 -24.70 -19.49 -5.71
C GLU A 765 -23.94 -18.21 -5.33
N ALA A 766 -24.00 -17.81 -4.04
CA ALA A 766 -23.26 -16.65 -3.54
C ALA A 766 -21.73 -16.82 -3.75
N LEU A 767 -21.20 -17.99 -3.44
CA LEU A 767 -19.78 -18.30 -3.62
C LEU A 767 -19.37 -18.32 -5.11
N ALA A 768 -20.25 -18.79 -6.00
CA ALA A 768 -20.01 -18.79 -7.45
C ALA A 768 -19.95 -17.37 -8.03
N LEU A 769 -20.71 -16.43 -7.45
CA LEU A 769 -20.64 -15.00 -7.80
C LEU A 769 -19.42 -14.30 -7.19
N CYS A 770 -18.89 -14.82 -6.07
CA CYS A 770 -17.70 -14.33 -5.39
C CYS A 770 -16.43 -15.10 -5.81
N SER A 771 -16.11 -15.11 -7.12
CA SER A 771 -14.84 -15.68 -7.60
C SER A 771 -13.65 -14.92 -7.01
N ALA A 772 -12.59 -15.63 -6.59
CA ALA A 772 -11.37 -14.98 -6.09
C ALA A 772 -10.88 -13.95 -7.15
N PRO A 773 -10.67 -12.69 -6.77
CA PRO A 773 -10.42 -12.15 -5.41
C PRO A 773 -11.58 -11.36 -4.76
N HIS A 774 -12.85 -11.73 -5.00
CA HIS A 774 -13.97 -10.96 -4.47
C HIS A 774 -13.83 -10.69 -2.95
N PRO A 775 -13.95 -9.44 -2.46
CA PRO A 775 -13.74 -9.08 -1.05
C PRO A 775 -14.58 -9.93 -0.09
N ASP A 776 -15.83 -10.20 -0.46
CA ASP A 776 -16.77 -10.99 0.36
C ASP A 776 -16.58 -12.51 0.25
N ARG A 777 -15.58 -13.01 -0.50
CA ARG A 777 -15.38 -14.45 -0.71
C ARG A 777 -15.10 -15.20 0.60
N SER A 778 -14.26 -14.66 1.47
CA SER A 778 -13.95 -15.26 2.79
C SER A 778 -15.23 -15.47 3.60
N MET A 779 -16.11 -14.49 3.58
CA MET A 779 -17.39 -14.50 4.25
C MET A 779 -18.33 -15.56 3.64
N CYS A 780 -18.46 -15.60 2.30
CA CYS A 780 -19.27 -16.63 1.63
C CYS A 780 -18.77 -18.06 1.92
N LEU A 781 -17.44 -18.28 1.92
CA LEU A 781 -16.83 -19.56 2.27
C LEU A 781 -17.17 -19.97 3.70
N ASN A 782 -17.03 -19.05 4.66
CA ASN A 782 -17.37 -19.30 6.06
C ASN A 782 -18.85 -19.65 6.25
N TYR A 783 -19.76 -18.95 5.57
CA TYR A 783 -21.19 -19.23 5.69
C TYR A 783 -21.57 -20.58 5.09
N LEU A 784 -21.05 -20.91 3.89
CA LEU A 784 -21.27 -22.22 3.29
C LEU A 784 -20.73 -23.35 4.18
N ALA A 785 -19.52 -23.19 4.70
CA ALA A 785 -18.89 -24.16 5.58
C ALA A 785 -19.66 -24.38 6.89
N ASN A 786 -20.22 -23.32 7.48
CA ASN A 786 -21.09 -23.43 8.65
C ASN A 786 -22.38 -24.20 8.32
N ALA A 787 -23.01 -23.93 7.18
CA ALA A 787 -24.21 -24.64 6.75
C ALA A 787 -23.94 -26.15 6.50
N LEU A 788 -22.79 -26.48 5.89
CA LEU A 788 -22.35 -27.86 5.68
C LEU A 788 -22.01 -28.59 6.98
N GLN A 789 -21.43 -27.90 7.97
CA GLN A 789 -21.26 -28.46 9.32
C GLN A 789 -22.60 -28.78 9.97
N SER A 790 -23.56 -27.86 9.92
CA SER A 790 -24.91 -28.09 10.44
C SER A 790 -25.59 -29.25 9.73
N PHE A 791 -25.39 -29.41 8.42
CA PHE A 791 -25.88 -30.55 7.65
C PHE A 791 -25.25 -31.86 8.13
N HIS A 792 -23.92 -31.94 8.26
CA HIS A 792 -23.23 -33.11 8.80
C HIS A 792 -23.75 -33.49 10.20
N SER A 793 -23.97 -32.52 11.10
CA SER A 793 -24.48 -32.80 12.45
C SER A 793 -25.83 -33.51 12.45
N HIS A 794 -26.66 -33.31 11.43
CA HIS A 794 -27.98 -33.93 11.31
C HIS A 794 -27.97 -35.22 10.47
N SER A 795 -27.22 -35.23 9.37
CA SER A 795 -27.21 -36.35 8.40
C SER A 795 -26.12 -37.39 8.68
N GLY A 796 -25.07 -37.01 9.41
CA GLY A 796 -23.84 -37.79 9.54
C GLY A 796 -22.98 -37.79 8.27
N ASP A 797 -23.22 -36.87 7.32
CA ASP A 797 -22.52 -36.82 6.04
C ASP A 797 -21.08 -36.29 6.18
N ILE A 798 -20.13 -37.20 6.17
CA ILE A 798 -18.71 -36.93 6.35
C ILE A 798 -18.12 -36.14 5.18
N GLU A 799 -18.67 -36.28 3.96
CA GLU A 799 -18.21 -35.51 2.80
C GLU A 799 -18.50 -34.03 3.00
N ALA A 800 -19.69 -33.70 3.52
CA ALA A 800 -20.06 -32.33 3.88
C ALA A 800 -19.14 -31.73 4.98
N LEU A 801 -18.75 -32.52 5.98
CA LEU A 801 -17.80 -32.06 7.01
C LEU A 801 -16.40 -31.79 6.44
N ASN A 802 -15.90 -32.68 5.58
CA ASN A 802 -14.60 -32.49 4.94
C ASN A 802 -14.60 -31.28 4.00
N GLU A 803 -15.69 -31.05 3.26
CA GLU A 803 -15.87 -29.85 2.46
C GLU A 803 -15.89 -28.60 3.35
N ALA A 804 -16.63 -28.60 4.47
CA ALA A 804 -16.66 -27.49 5.41
C ALA A 804 -15.27 -27.14 5.97
N VAL A 805 -14.47 -28.15 6.35
CA VAL A 805 -13.07 -27.94 6.78
C VAL A 805 -12.24 -27.30 5.66
N SER A 806 -12.37 -27.81 4.42
CA SER A 806 -11.66 -27.26 3.26
C SER A 806 -12.03 -25.78 3.00
N LEU A 807 -13.31 -25.46 3.06
CA LEU A 807 -13.83 -24.10 2.87
C LEU A 807 -13.41 -23.16 4.01
N HIS A 808 -13.41 -23.60 5.27
CA HIS A 808 -12.89 -22.80 6.39
C HIS A 808 -11.37 -22.59 6.30
N CYS A 809 -10.60 -23.55 5.80
CA CYS A 809 -9.19 -23.37 5.51
C CYS A 809 -8.98 -22.29 4.44
N GLU A 810 -9.75 -22.33 3.37
CA GLU A 810 -9.71 -21.28 2.33
C GLU A 810 -10.14 -19.92 2.90
N ALA A 811 -11.21 -19.86 3.69
CA ALA A 811 -11.68 -18.63 4.33
C ALA A 811 -10.64 -18.04 5.30
N LEU A 812 -9.97 -18.88 6.08
CA LEU A 812 -8.89 -18.45 6.96
C LEU A 812 -7.67 -17.95 6.18
N ALA A 813 -7.35 -18.57 5.05
CA ALA A 813 -6.28 -18.12 4.15
C ALA A 813 -6.58 -16.74 3.53
N LEU A 814 -7.86 -16.41 3.32
CA LEU A 814 -8.28 -15.08 2.84
C LEU A 814 -8.31 -13.99 3.94
N CYS A 815 -8.28 -14.37 5.22
CA CYS A 815 -8.33 -13.50 6.40
C CYS A 815 -7.02 -13.52 7.22
N PRO A 816 -5.93 -12.91 6.74
CA PRO A 816 -4.67 -12.88 7.48
C PRO A 816 -4.60 -11.89 8.62
N ALA A 817 -3.77 -12.08 9.65
CA ALA A 817 -3.67 -11.12 10.74
C ALA A 817 -3.08 -9.78 10.24
N PRO A 818 -3.65 -8.60 10.57
CA PRO A 818 -4.70 -8.34 11.56
C PRO A 818 -6.12 -8.17 10.98
N HIS A 819 -6.48 -8.93 9.92
CA HIS A 819 -7.80 -8.87 9.29
C HIS A 819 -8.92 -9.02 10.33
N PRO A 820 -9.89 -8.09 10.37
CA PRO A 820 -10.93 -8.07 11.40
C PRO A 820 -11.73 -9.38 11.53
N GLU A 821 -11.89 -10.12 10.42
CA GLU A 821 -12.64 -11.39 10.41
C GLU A 821 -11.79 -12.63 10.74
N ARG A 822 -10.47 -12.49 10.89
CA ARG A 822 -9.58 -13.63 11.21
C ARG A 822 -9.98 -14.35 12.51
N PRO A 823 -10.28 -13.67 13.63
CA PRO A 823 -10.72 -14.34 14.85
C PRO A 823 -11.91 -15.28 14.62
N MET A 824 -12.86 -14.87 13.78
CA MET A 824 -14.03 -15.68 13.43
C MET A 824 -13.64 -16.89 12.58
N SER A 825 -12.82 -16.72 11.54
CA SER A 825 -12.34 -17.85 10.72
C SER A 825 -11.52 -18.85 11.53
N LEU A 826 -10.66 -18.38 12.45
CA LEU A 826 -9.90 -19.24 13.38
C LEU A 826 -10.83 -20.07 14.26
N HIS A 827 -11.84 -19.43 14.86
CA HIS A 827 -12.81 -20.11 15.70
C HIS A 827 -13.61 -21.16 14.91
N ASN A 828 -14.13 -20.81 13.73
CA ASN A 828 -14.97 -21.70 12.93
C ASN A 828 -14.18 -22.90 12.41
N LEU A 829 -12.95 -22.71 11.92
CA LEU A 829 -12.09 -23.81 11.50
C LEU A 829 -11.76 -24.74 12.68
N ALA A 830 -11.38 -24.18 13.83
CA ALA A 830 -11.06 -24.97 15.01
C ALA A 830 -12.27 -25.80 15.50
N LYS A 831 -13.48 -25.23 15.43
CA LYS A 831 -14.73 -25.96 15.70
C LYS A 831 -14.97 -27.10 14.72
N ALA A 832 -14.76 -26.87 13.42
CA ALA A 832 -14.90 -27.89 12.38
C ALA A 832 -13.90 -29.05 12.56
N LEU A 833 -12.64 -28.73 12.86
CA LEU A 833 -11.59 -29.71 13.14
C LEU A 833 -11.90 -30.52 14.41
N LEU A 834 -12.46 -29.89 15.45
CA LEU A 834 -12.92 -30.61 16.64
C LEU A 834 -14.02 -31.62 16.30
N SER A 835 -15.00 -31.24 15.48
CA SER A 835 -16.04 -32.18 15.00
C SER A 835 -15.46 -33.30 14.13
N GLN A 836 -14.44 -33.02 13.32
CA GLN A 836 -13.74 -34.03 12.53
C GLN A 836 -12.98 -35.02 13.43
N PHE A 837 -12.33 -34.54 14.49
CA PHE A 837 -11.71 -35.38 15.51
C PHE A 837 -12.71 -36.25 16.26
N GLU A 838 -13.86 -35.70 16.65
CA GLU A 838 -14.93 -36.46 17.32
C GLU A 838 -15.41 -37.65 16.45
N TRP A 839 -15.27 -37.54 15.12
CA TRP A 839 -15.60 -38.62 14.18
C TRP A 839 -14.44 -39.61 13.92
N ASN A 840 -13.21 -39.14 13.65
CA ASN A 840 -12.10 -40.01 13.23
C ASN A 840 -11.04 -40.32 14.31
N GLY A 841 -11.05 -39.63 15.45
CA GLY A 841 -10.08 -39.79 16.53
C GLY A 841 -8.65 -39.35 16.21
N THR A 842 -8.42 -38.58 15.14
CA THR A 842 -7.07 -38.20 14.67
C THR A 842 -6.47 -37.10 15.55
N LEU A 843 -5.45 -37.45 16.33
CA LEU A 843 -4.88 -36.56 17.35
C LEU A 843 -4.17 -35.34 16.74
N GLU A 844 -3.63 -35.46 15.53
CA GLU A 844 -3.05 -34.35 14.77
C GLU A 844 -4.07 -33.25 14.47
N VAL A 845 -5.30 -33.62 14.08
CA VAL A 845 -6.41 -32.70 13.80
C VAL A 845 -6.84 -31.96 15.07
N LEU A 846 -6.88 -32.66 16.21
CA LEU A 846 -7.17 -32.04 17.50
C LEU A 846 -6.07 -31.06 17.94
N ASN A 847 -4.81 -31.39 17.70
CA ASN A 847 -3.68 -30.48 17.98
C ASN A 847 -3.74 -29.22 17.12
N GLU A 848 -4.16 -29.33 15.86
CA GLU A 848 -4.37 -28.19 14.98
C GLU A 848 -5.50 -27.28 15.50
N ALA A 849 -6.65 -27.84 15.90
CA ALA A 849 -7.74 -27.07 16.51
C ALA A 849 -7.27 -26.29 17.77
N ILE A 850 -6.48 -26.93 18.63
CA ILE A 850 -5.88 -26.31 19.83
C ILE A 850 -4.92 -25.17 19.43
N SER A 851 -4.11 -25.38 18.40
CA SER A 851 -3.18 -24.35 17.90
C SER A 851 -3.93 -23.11 17.41
N LEU A 852 -5.02 -23.29 16.66
CA LEU A 852 -5.85 -22.19 16.15
C LEU A 852 -6.55 -21.42 17.28
N HIS A 853 -7.07 -22.12 18.30
CA HIS A 853 -7.65 -21.46 19.48
C HIS A 853 -6.59 -20.73 20.34
N ARG A 854 -5.36 -21.22 20.41
CA ARG A 854 -4.24 -20.51 21.06
C ARG A 854 -3.87 -19.24 20.29
N GLU A 855 -3.85 -19.29 18.96
CA GLU A 855 -3.68 -18.08 18.15
C GLU A 855 -4.80 -17.06 18.40
N LEU A 856 -6.05 -17.53 18.45
CA LEU A 856 -7.21 -16.70 18.79
C LEU A 856 -7.06 -16.02 20.17
N LEU A 857 -6.52 -16.72 21.17
CA LEU A 857 -6.20 -16.15 22.48
C LEU A 857 -5.08 -15.10 22.42
N VAL A 858 -4.11 -15.24 21.52
CA VAL A 858 -3.09 -14.19 21.32
C VAL A 858 -3.71 -12.94 20.70
N LEU A 859 -4.67 -13.09 19.78
CA LEU A 859 -5.42 -11.97 19.19
C LEU A 859 -6.35 -11.29 20.20
N HIS A 860 -6.81 -12.01 21.22
CA HIS A 860 -7.63 -11.49 22.30
C HIS A 860 -6.81 -11.43 23.60
N PRO A 861 -5.96 -10.40 23.82
CA PRO A 861 -5.18 -10.27 25.05
C PRO A 861 -6.07 -10.05 26.28
N PRO A 862 -5.53 -10.18 27.51
CA PRO A 862 -6.26 -9.84 28.74
C PRO A 862 -6.88 -8.44 28.65
N GLY A 863 -8.18 -8.33 28.97
CA GLY A 863 -8.99 -7.10 28.78
C GLY A 863 -9.77 -7.03 27.46
N HIS A 864 -9.53 -7.93 26.49
CA HIS A 864 -10.30 -7.98 25.25
C HIS A 864 -11.70 -8.62 25.47
N ARG A 865 -12.77 -8.02 24.94
CA ARG A 865 -14.18 -8.47 25.19
C ARG A 865 -14.46 -9.94 24.82
N PHE A 866 -13.76 -10.45 23.81
CA PHE A 866 -13.92 -11.83 23.34
C PHE A 866 -12.94 -12.81 24.01
N ARG A 867 -12.12 -12.35 24.96
CA ARG A 867 -11.17 -13.19 25.71
C ARG A 867 -11.88 -14.36 26.37
N LYS A 868 -12.94 -14.09 27.14
CA LYS A 868 -13.76 -15.11 27.81
C LYS A 868 -14.29 -16.16 26.83
N TYR A 869 -14.75 -15.73 25.67
CA TYR A 869 -15.25 -16.63 24.64
C TYR A 869 -14.13 -17.52 24.07
N SER A 870 -12.97 -16.95 23.79
CA SER A 870 -11.80 -17.69 23.30
C SER A 870 -11.24 -18.66 24.33
N VAL A 871 -11.21 -18.27 25.61
CA VAL A 871 -10.86 -19.12 26.75
C VAL A 871 -11.82 -20.32 26.80
N LYS A 872 -13.13 -20.10 26.80
CA LYS A 872 -14.13 -21.18 26.79
C LYS A 872 -14.01 -22.08 25.56
N SER A 873 -13.71 -21.51 24.40
CA SER A 873 -13.54 -22.26 23.16
C SER A 873 -12.30 -23.16 23.16
N LEU A 874 -11.22 -22.76 23.83
CA LEU A 874 -10.00 -23.57 23.96
C LEU A 874 -10.13 -24.71 24.99
N VAL A 875 -10.93 -24.51 26.06
CA VAL A 875 -11.10 -25.52 27.11
C VAL A 875 -11.64 -26.84 26.56
N LYS A 876 -12.65 -26.80 25.67
CA LYS A 876 -13.30 -28.01 25.12
C LYS A 876 -12.32 -28.94 24.38
N PRO A 877 -11.50 -28.49 23.43
CA PRO A 877 -10.53 -29.37 22.76
C PRO A 877 -9.39 -29.81 23.70
N LEU A 878 -8.99 -29.02 24.71
CA LEU A 878 -8.03 -29.46 25.73
C LEU A 878 -8.58 -30.59 26.60
N GLU A 879 -9.85 -30.50 27.02
CA GLU A 879 -10.53 -31.59 27.76
C GLU A 879 -10.56 -32.87 26.93
N LYS A 880 -10.86 -32.76 25.62
CA LYS A 880 -10.83 -33.90 24.70
C LYS A 880 -9.44 -34.50 24.53
N ARG A 881 -8.38 -33.67 24.46
CA ARG A 881 -7.00 -34.18 24.36
C ARG A 881 -6.56 -34.83 25.67
N PHE A 882 -6.97 -34.28 26.82
CA PHE A 882 -6.72 -34.88 28.14
C PHE A 882 -7.42 -36.23 28.29
N GLU A 883 -8.68 -36.36 27.87
CA GLU A 883 -9.42 -37.64 27.88
C GLU A 883 -8.69 -38.75 27.10
N VAL A 884 -8.04 -38.40 25.99
CA VAL A 884 -7.34 -39.37 25.13
C VAL A 884 -5.90 -39.64 25.57
N THR A 885 -5.17 -38.63 26.06
CA THR A 885 -3.73 -38.74 26.33
C THR A 885 -3.37 -38.88 27.81
N GLY A 886 -4.20 -38.36 28.71
CA GLY A 886 -3.90 -38.23 30.13
C GLY A 886 -2.75 -37.26 30.46
N ASP A 887 -2.40 -36.33 29.57
CA ASP A 887 -1.29 -35.38 29.80
C ASP A 887 -1.66 -34.36 30.88
N ASP A 888 -1.00 -34.44 32.05
CA ASP A 888 -1.22 -33.52 33.17
C ASP A 888 -0.99 -32.03 32.81
N ARG A 889 -0.27 -31.72 31.72
CA ARG A 889 -0.12 -30.34 31.23
C ARG A 889 -1.45 -29.76 30.76
N ASP A 890 -2.27 -30.56 30.08
CA ASP A 890 -3.61 -30.13 29.64
C ASP A 890 -4.51 -29.90 30.85
N ARG A 891 -4.40 -30.73 31.90
CA ARG A 891 -5.15 -30.55 33.14
C ARG A 891 -4.84 -29.21 33.82
N CYS A 892 -3.56 -28.87 33.94
CA CYS A 892 -3.15 -27.58 34.51
C CYS A 892 -3.64 -26.41 33.66
N GLU A 893 -3.50 -26.47 32.33
CA GLU A 893 -3.95 -25.41 31.41
C GLU A 893 -5.48 -25.22 31.49
N ILE A 894 -6.26 -26.30 31.59
CA ILE A 894 -7.72 -26.24 31.77
C ILE A 894 -8.10 -25.56 33.10
N GLU A 895 -7.44 -25.92 34.20
CA GLU A 895 -7.70 -25.31 35.52
C GLU A 895 -7.39 -23.81 35.52
N GLU A 896 -6.27 -23.40 34.90
CA GLU A 896 -5.89 -21.99 34.73
C GLU A 896 -6.92 -21.22 33.89
N LEU A 897 -7.31 -21.76 32.73
CA LEU A 897 -8.27 -21.13 31.82
C LEU A 897 -9.68 -21.02 32.44
N LYS A 898 -10.11 -22.02 33.22
CA LYS A 898 -11.39 -21.96 33.94
C LYS A 898 -11.37 -20.89 35.02
N ALA A 899 -10.28 -20.79 35.79
CA ALA A 899 -10.11 -19.73 36.77
C ALA A 899 -10.08 -18.32 36.12
N GLU A 900 -9.43 -18.18 34.96
CA GLU A 900 -9.46 -16.94 34.17
C GLU A 900 -10.90 -16.59 33.74
N SER A 901 -11.66 -17.57 33.24
CA SER A 901 -13.06 -17.35 32.86
C SER A 901 -13.94 -16.92 34.04
N GLU A 902 -13.75 -17.50 35.23
CA GLU A 902 -14.51 -17.16 36.45
C GLU A 902 -14.16 -15.76 36.95
N ALA A 903 -12.90 -15.34 36.86
CA ALA A 903 -12.48 -13.98 37.21
C ALA A 903 -13.11 -12.94 36.28
N LEU A 904 -13.16 -13.23 34.97
CA LEU A 904 -13.82 -12.38 33.97
C LEU A 904 -15.35 -12.29 34.18
N ASP A 905 -15.99 -13.33 34.74
CA ASP A 905 -17.41 -13.30 35.11
C ASP A 905 -17.67 -12.30 36.25
N ALA A 906 -16.82 -12.31 37.28
CA ALA A 906 -16.93 -11.42 38.44
C ALA A 906 -16.68 -9.93 38.09
N GLU A 907 -15.79 -9.64 37.15
CA GLU A 907 -15.54 -8.26 36.68
C GLU A 907 -16.75 -7.71 35.90
N SER A 908 -17.38 -8.52 35.03
CA SER A 908 -18.54 -8.11 34.23
C SER A 908 -19.79 -7.80 35.06
N GLU A 909 -19.99 -8.50 36.18
CA GLU A 909 -21.06 -8.21 37.15
C GLU A 909 -20.79 -6.91 37.95
N SER A 910 -19.51 -6.55 38.13
CA SER A 910 -19.12 -5.31 38.83
C SER A 910 -19.25 -4.06 37.95
N GLU A 911 -18.96 -4.17 36.65
CA GLU A 911 -19.13 -3.07 35.68
C GLU A 911 -20.60 -2.80 35.37
N SER A 912 -21.42 -3.85 35.23
CA SER A 912 -22.87 -3.70 35.07
C SER A 912 -23.50 -3.04 36.31
N GLY A 913 -23.06 -3.36 37.53
CA GLY A 913 -23.47 -2.67 38.76
C GLY A 913 -23.10 -1.17 38.83
N HIS A 914 -22.03 -0.75 38.15
CA HIS A 914 -21.62 0.65 38.09
C HIS A 914 -22.31 1.46 36.97
N ILE A 915 -22.79 0.80 35.93
CA ILE A 915 -23.52 1.43 34.81
C ILE A 915 -24.99 1.73 35.18
N TYR A 916 -25.62 0.97 36.09
CA TYR A 916 -26.95 1.30 36.62
C TYR A 916 -26.98 2.47 37.62
N ALA A 917 -25.85 3.13 37.87
CA ALA A 917 -25.72 4.24 38.82
C ALA A 917 -25.30 5.59 38.19
N LEU A 918 -25.24 5.69 36.86
CA LEU A 918 -25.07 6.92 36.08
C LEU A 918 -26.20 7.03 35.06
#